data_AF-A0A6L5F8C0-F1
#
_entry.id   AF-A0A6L5F8C0-F1
#
_cell.length_a   1.000
_cell.length_b   1.000
_cell.length_c   1.000
_cell.angle_alpha   90.00
_cell.angle_beta   90.00
_cell.angle_gamma   90.00
#
_symmetry.space_group_name_H-M   'P 1'
#
loop_
_entity.id
_entity.type
_entity.pdbx_description
1 polymer ?
#
loop_
_entity_poly.entity_id
_entity_poly.type
_entity_poly.pdbx_seq_one_letter_code
_entity_poly.pdbx_strand_id
1 'polypeptide(L)'
;MQTSRLVVLAAGVGSRLQPKVGAKPLVRVGGMTLLERSIAAAHEAGFDEVVVVVGHEHERVAREALDVSRRRGLHVAVVHNALYREGNGLSVLAAKDIVGDSPFVLVMADHVFASALLRRLRTTSVRPGEVVVAVDRSLGRAAGVDPVDAMKVRLTGDRVDAIGKMLPAYDAFDVGAFVCSAAVLDAVEEVAACGDTAFADAVQMLAGLGTARALPLEADEWWFDVDTPTDRRRGNRYLFRSTGKALDGAVATRLNRAVSQRFVTPALLWVFPSITPNQVTIAAFAVAFAAAAALAAHAPVVAAVLVTAASVLDGSDGEIARLAHRSSRFGSFFDAVLDRAADGLLFTGAAIYLATAGDLAGHLGAAQVPVVITVAGLALVGHLLVSYTTAKAAVDLGHTYHGVLLAGGRGRDLRLLILTLGALGAEVHASSLLAALAVVAVLCSGIVSVRLGASWWAGGPGADYMGVRAVAFDFDGTVADSMGTLAKLAADLLSRECGMPPGEATSRYLATAGDDFRTQLDAIAYGHPCLDEIAVAFEAAKEGLMGGCRPFADAGAAIERLRRADVAALVCSSTRAELVGEFCQRYGLAQRAAAVDGWRPDRPKVAQLRSWAAAIGVAPNDILFVGDAVRDAAIARAAGVR
;
A
#
# COMPACT_ATOMS: atom_id res chain seq x y z
N MET A 1 -23.96 12.95 0.48
CA MET A 1 -23.96 12.06 1.67
C MET A 1 -23.07 10.86 1.35
N GLN A 2 -22.33 10.32 2.31
CA GLN A 2 -21.61 9.05 2.10
C GLN A 2 -22.63 7.92 1.93
N THR A 3 -22.39 7.00 0.99
CA THR A 3 -23.28 5.85 0.77
C THR A 3 -23.04 4.81 1.85
N SER A 4 -24.08 4.43 2.59
CA SER A 4 -23.99 3.41 3.66
C SER A 4 -24.36 2.00 3.16
N ARG A 5 -25.06 1.92 2.02
CA ARG A 5 -25.60 0.67 1.47
C ARG A 5 -24.90 0.24 0.19
N LEU A 6 -24.65 -1.06 0.10
CA LEU A 6 -24.22 -1.74 -1.13
C LEU A 6 -25.31 -2.71 -1.59
N VAL A 7 -25.74 -2.60 -2.84
CA VAL A 7 -26.62 -3.55 -3.52
C VAL A 7 -25.78 -4.48 -4.38
N VAL A 8 -25.95 -5.79 -4.20
CA VAL A 8 -25.23 -6.83 -4.93
C VAL A 8 -26.23 -7.60 -5.79
N LEU A 9 -26.09 -7.55 -7.12
CA LEU A 9 -26.95 -8.30 -8.03
C LEU A 9 -26.44 -9.74 -8.18
N ALA A 10 -27.08 -10.68 -7.48
CA ALA A 10 -26.72 -12.08 -7.39
C ALA A 10 -27.77 -13.01 -8.05
N ALA A 11 -28.32 -12.58 -9.18
CA ALA A 11 -29.42 -13.28 -9.86
C ALA A 11 -28.99 -14.13 -11.08
N GLY A 12 -27.69 -14.11 -11.43
CA GLY A 12 -27.15 -14.68 -12.67
C GLY A 12 -27.05 -16.21 -12.73
N VAL A 13 -27.25 -16.77 -13.93
CA VAL A 13 -27.05 -18.18 -14.26
C VAL A 13 -25.62 -18.40 -14.78
N GLY A 14 -24.90 -19.41 -14.27
CA GLY A 14 -23.54 -19.74 -14.70
C GLY A 14 -23.46 -20.49 -16.04
N SER A 15 -24.26 -20.12 -17.04
CA SER A 15 -24.49 -20.91 -18.27
C SER A 15 -23.22 -21.13 -19.11
N ARG A 16 -22.27 -20.19 -19.07
CA ARG A 16 -20.98 -20.24 -19.78
C ARG A 16 -19.87 -20.94 -18.97
N LEU A 17 -20.08 -21.20 -17.68
CA LEU A 17 -19.11 -21.83 -16.78
C LEU A 17 -19.26 -23.36 -16.80
N GLN A 18 -18.80 -24.04 -17.87
CA GLN A 18 -18.84 -25.51 -18.02
C GLN A 18 -20.26 -26.13 -17.87
N PRO A 19 -20.46 -27.42 -18.22
CA PRO A 19 -21.75 -28.04 -17.98
C PRO A 19 -21.98 -28.19 -16.46
N LYS A 20 -22.98 -27.48 -15.91
CA LYS A 20 -23.58 -27.61 -14.55
C LYS A 20 -22.85 -26.97 -13.34
N VAL A 21 -22.58 -25.67 -13.35
CA VAL A 21 -22.06 -24.96 -12.14
C VAL A 21 -23.17 -24.35 -11.24
N GLY A 22 -24.45 -24.44 -11.63
CA GLY A 22 -25.59 -23.92 -10.83
C GLY A 22 -25.62 -22.38 -10.80
N ALA A 23 -25.97 -21.80 -9.64
CA ALA A 23 -25.98 -20.35 -9.46
C ALA A 23 -24.58 -19.71 -9.56
N LYS A 24 -24.43 -18.74 -10.46
CA LYS A 24 -23.16 -18.04 -10.72
C LYS A 24 -22.55 -17.38 -9.46
N PRO A 25 -23.32 -16.74 -8.56
CA PRO A 25 -22.76 -16.16 -7.35
C PRO A 25 -22.10 -17.18 -6.39
N LEU A 26 -22.43 -18.47 -6.52
CA LEU A 26 -21.85 -19.56 -5.70
C LEU A 26 -20.58 -20.16 -6.31
N VAL A 27 -20.15 -19.69 -7.49
CA VAL A 27 -18.89 -20.09 -8.12
C VAL A 27 -17.73 -19.69 -7.22
N ARG A 28 -16.77 -20.59 -7.02
CA ARG A 28 -15.60 -20.32 -6.19
C ARG A 28 -14.41 -19.77 -6.99
N VAL A 29 -13.86 -18.66 -6.50
CA VAL A 29 -12.65 -18.00 -7.00
C VAL A 29 -11.80 -17.55 -5.81
N GLY A 30 -10.55 -18.02 -5.75
CA GLY A 30 -9.63 -17.81 -4.63
C GLY A 30 -10.12 -18.45 -3.33
N GLY A 31 -10.80 -19.60 -3.42
CA GLY A 31 -11.34 -20.35 -2.28
C GLY A 31 -12.71 -19.89 -1.77
N MET A 32 -13.18 -18.70 -2.12
CA MET A 32 -14.46 -18.13 -1.71
C MET A 32 -15.48 -18.15 -2.85
N THR A 33 -16.77 -18.18 -2.53
CA THR A 33 -17.83 -17.87 -3.51
C THR A 33 -17.72 -16.42 -3.96
N LEU A 34 -18.15 -16.11 -5.19
CA LEU A 34 -18.17 -14.73 -5.68
C LEU A 34 -19.02 -13.83 -4.78
N LEU A 35 -20.18 -14.36 -4.33
CA LEU A 35 -21.04 -13.67 -3.36
C LEU A 35 -20.35 -13.41 -2.01
N GLU A 36 -19.71 -14.43 -1.41
CA GLU A 36 -18.99 -14.23 -0.15
C GLU A 36 -17.91 -13.15 -0.31
N ARG A 37 -17.23 -13.11 -1.46
CA ARG A 37 -16.21 -12.12 -1.74
C ARG A 37 -16.78 -10.70 -1.82
N SER A 38 -17.90 -10.47 -2.51
CA SER A 38 -18.54 -9.16 -2.58
C SER A 38 -18.96 -8.68 -1.19
N ILE A 39 -19.59 -9.54 -0.39
CA ILE A 39 -20.02 -9.22 0.98
C ILE A 39 -18.79 -8.93 1.89
N ALA A 40 -17.74 -9.73 1.77
CA ALA A 40 -16.52 -9.56 2.56
C ALA A 40 -15.77 -8.26 2.22
N ALA A 41 -15.66 -7.94 0.93
CA ALA A 41 -15.04 -6.70 0.47
C ALA A 41 -15.87 -5.46 0.87
N ALA A 42 -17.21 -5.57 0.88
CA ALA A 42 -18.10 -4.52 1.37
C ALA A 42 -17.88 -4.23 2.86
N HIS A 43 -17.78 -5.28 3.69
CA HIS A 43 -17.47 -5.13 5.10
C HIS A 43 -16.10 -4.47 5.32
N GLU A 44 -15.07 -4.87 4.58
CA GLU A 44 -13.74 -4.23 4.65
C GLU A 44 -13.73 -2.77 4.16
N ALA A 45 -14.59 -2.42 3.22
CA ALA A 45 -14.80 -1.04 2.76
C ALA A 45 -15.63 -0.18 3.75
N GLY A 46 -16.23 -0.82 4.75
CA GLY A 46 -17.00 -0.17 5.83
C GLY A 46 -18.43 0.19 5.44
N PHE A 47 -19.08 -0.57 4.56
CA PHE A 47 -20.52 -0.48 4.36
C PHE A 47 -21.27 -0.99 5.59
N ASP A 48 -22.38 -0.33 5.94
CA ASP A 48 -23.18 -0.68 7.11
C ASP A 48 -24.17 -1.82 6.81
N GLU A 49 -24.66 -1.86 5.57
CA GLU A 49 -25.67 -2.80 5.10
C GLU A 49 -25.38 -3.26 3.67
N VAL A 50 -25.57 -4.56 3.42
CA VAL A 50 -25.51 -5.15 2.07
C VAL A 50 -26.87 -5.72 1.71
N VAL A 51 -27.43 -5.28 0.59
CA VAL A 51 -28.67 -5.80 0.01
C VAL A 51 -28.30 -6.75 -1.12
N VAL A 52 -28.60 -8.04 -0.95
CA VAL A 52 -28.32 -9.07 -1.96
C VAL A 52 -29.60 -9.38 -2.72
N VAL A 53 -29.64 -9.03 -4.00
CA VAL A 53 -30.76 -9.38 -4.88
C VAL A 53 -30.50 -10.75 -5.49
N VAL A 54 -31.33 -11.73 -5.14
CA VAL A 54 -31.23 -13.12 -5.58
C VAL A 54 -32.27 -13.47 -6.64
N GLY A 55 -31.97 -14.44 -7.49
CA GLY A 55 -32.87 -14.91 -8.55
C GLY A 55 -32.74 -16.42 -8.77
N HIS A 56 -31.89 -16.84 -9.72
CA HIS A 56 -31.64 -18.26 -9.95
C HIS A 56 -31.14 -18.99 -8.70
N GLU A 57 -31.80 -20.09 -8.33
CA GLU A 57 -31.54 -20.84 -7.08
C GLU A 57 -31.56 -19.95 -5.82
N HIS A 58 -32.48 -18.96 -5.76
CA HIS A 58 -32.55 -17.96 -4.70
C HIS A 58 -32.41 -18.54 -3.28
N GLU A 59 -33.01 -19.69 -2.96
CA GLU A 59 -32.89 -20.30 -1.63
C GLU A 59 -31.45 -20.70 -1.26
N ARG A 60 -30.65 -21.15 -2.23
CA ARG A 60 -29.24 -21.50 -2.00
C ARG A 60 -28.38 -20.25 -1.87
N VAL A 61 -28.62 -19.26 -2.73
CA VAL A 61 -27.88 -17.99 -2.73
C VAL A 61 -28.21 -17.17 -1.46
N ALA A 62 -29.47 -17.15 -1.04
CA ALA A 62 -29.92 -16.51 0.19
C ALA A 62 -29.32 -17.16 1.43
N ARG A 63 -29.30 -18.51 1.49
CA ARG A 63 -28.64 -19.22 2.61
C ARG A 63 -27.17 -18.87 2.72
N GLU A 64 -26.43 -18.87 1.61
CA GLU A 64 -25.03 -18.44 1.59
C GLU A 64 -24.88 -16.99 2.08
N ALA A 65 -25.69 -16.05 1.59
CA ALA A 65 -25.65 -14.65 2.02
C ALA A 65 -25.83 -14.50 3.54
N LEU A 66 -26.83 -15.19 4.11
CA LEU A 66 -27.14 -15.17 5.54
C LEU A 66 -26.09 -15.90 6.38
N ASP A 67 -25.50 -16.98 5.89
CA ASP A 67 -24.37 -17.66 6.53
C ASP A 67 -23.14 -16.76 6.58
N VAL A 68 -22.84 -16.04 5.50
CA VAL A 68 -21.75 -15.06 5.46
C VAL A 68 -22.03 -13.91 6.41
N SER A 69 -23.25 -13.40 6.44
CA SER A 69 -23.72 -12.37 7.39
C SER A 69 -23.43 -12.76 8.84
N ARG A 70 -23.87 -13.95 9.27
CA ARG A 70 -23.63 -14.46 10.63
C ARG A 70 -22.14 -14.62 10.95
N ARG A 71 -21.35 -15.19 10.02
CA ARG A 71 -19.92 -15.43 10.24
C ARG A 71 -19.10 -14.15 10.32
N ARG A 72 -19.53 -13.08 9.66
CA ARG A 72 -18.78 -11.81 9.54
C ARG A 72 -19.35 -10.67 10.38
N GLY A 73 -20.55 -10.81 10.94
CA GLY A 73 -21.20 -9.77 11.72
C GLY A 73 -21.66 -8.57 10.90
N LEU A 74 -21.96 -8.76 9.61
CA LEU A 74 -22.46 -7.71 8.70
C LEU A 74 -23.96 -7.85 8.51
N HIS A 75 -24.70 -6.74 8.53
CA HIS A 75 -26.13 -6.76 8.19
C HIS A 75 -26.33 -7.03 6.70
N VAL A 76 -26.98 -8.16 6.38
CA VAL A 76 -27.29 -8.54 5.01
C VAL A 76 -28.79 -8.72 4.86
N ALA A 77 -29.40 -7.88 4.03
CA ALA A 77 -30.78 -8.04 3.58
C ALA A 77 -30.80 -8.85 2.28
N VAL A 78 -31.78 -9.76 2.13
CA VAL A 78 -31.94 -10.56 0.91
C VAL A 78 -33.26 -10.23 0.25
N VAL A 79 -33.23 -9.94 -1.04
CA VAL A 79 -34.39 -9.61 -1.86
C VAL A 79 -34.50 -10.61 -2.99
N HIS A 80 -35.67 -11.20 -3.20
CA HIS A 80 -35.90 -12.12 -4.31
C HIS A 80 -36.50 -11.40 -5.52
N ASN A 81 -35.81 -11.44 -6.66
CA ASN A 81 -36.36 -11.06 -7.96
C ASN A 81 -36.86 -12.31 -8.70
N ALA A 82 -38.19 -12.46 -8.80
CA ALA A 82 -38.80 -13.55 -9.56
C ALA A 82 -38.57 -13.43 -11.08
N LEU A 83 -38.40 -12.21 -11.59
CA LEU A 83 -38.22 -11.88 -13.01
C LEU A 83 -36.74 -11.87 -13.42
N TYR A 84 -35.88 -12.63 -12.73
CA TYR A 84 -34.43 -12.60 -12.94
C TYR A 84 -33.97 -12.97 -14.36
N ARG A 85 -34.81 -13.64 -15.15
CA ARG A 85 -34.53 -14.00 -16.54
C ARG A 85 -34.79 -12.87 -17.52
N GLU A 86 -35.57 -11.88 -17.12
CA GLU A 86 -36.05 -10.82 -18.00
C GLU A 86 -35.03 -9.69 -18.10
N GLY A 87 -34.20 -9.44 -17.08
CA GLY A 87 -33.08 -8.49 -17.17
C GLY A 87 -32.46 -8.13 -15.82
N ASN A 88 -31.21 -7.67 -15.83
CA ASN A 88 -30.53 -7.21 -14.61
C ASN A 88 -31.09 -5.86 -14.12
N GLY A 89 -31.70 -5.03 -14.99
CA GLY A 89 -32.40 -3.81 -14.59
C GLY A 89 -33.54 -4.12 -13.61
N LEU A 90 -34.39 -5.11 -13.92
CA LEU A 90 -35.46 -5.54 -13.02
C LEU A 90 -34.95 -6.05 -11.66
N SER A 91 -33.70 -6.57 -11.63
CA SER A 91 -33.07 -6.95 -10.36
C SER A 91 -32.69 -5.72 -9.52
N VAL A 92 -32.34 -4.60 -10.14
CA VAL A 92 -32.14 -3.33 -9.42
C VAL A 92 -33.47 -2.82 -8.86
N LEU A 93 -34.55 -2.87 -9.64
CA LEU A 93 -35.88 -2.45 -9.18
C LEU A 93 -36.40 -3.26 -8.01
N ALA A 94 -36.09 -4.56 -7.93
CA ALA A 94 -36.47 -5.37 -6.77
C ALA A 94 -35.94 -4.81 -5.44
N ALA A 95 -34.81 -4.07 -5.47
CA ALA A 95 -34.24 -3.46 -4.28
C ALA A 95 -34.86 -2.09 -3.90
N LYS A 96 -35.76 -1.53 -4.72
CA LYS A 96 -36.34 -0.17 -4.59
C LYS A 96 -36.87 0.12 -3.18
N ASP A 97 -37.68 -0.80 -2.63
CA ASP A 97 -38.31 -0.61 -1.31
C ASP A 97 -37.30 -0.57 -0.15
N ILE A 98 -36.13 -1.21 -0.31
CA ILE A 98 -35.09 -1.25 0.73
C ILE A 98 -34.19 -0.01 0.65
N VAL A 99 -33.79 0.38 -0.57
CA VAL A 99 -32.86 1.50 -0.75
C VAL A 99 -33.56 2.85 -0.58
N GLY A 100 -34.83 2.96 -1.00
CA GLY A 100 -35.61 4.20 -1.00
C GLY A 100 -34.91 5.30 -1.81
N ASP A 101 -35.04 6.55 -1.33
CA ASP A 101 -34.43 7.72 -1.99
C ASP A 101 -32.95 7.93 -1.66
N SER A 102 -32.37 7.07 -0.81
CA SER A 102 -30.99 7.20 -0.36
C SER A 102 -30.01 6.74 -1.43
N PRO A 103 -28.91 7.48 -1.67
CA PRO A 103 -27.83 7.00 -2.52
C PRO A 103 -27.28 5.65 -2.07
N PHE A 104 -26.95 4.79 -3.04
CA PHE A 104 -26.41 3.45 -2.78
C PHE A 104 -25.33 3.09 -3.79
N VAL A 105 -24.45 2.17 -3.43
CA VAL A 105 -23.50 1.57 -4.38
C VAL A 105 -24.13 0.31 -4.96
N LEU A 106 -24.00 0.09 -6.26
CA LEU A 106 -24.47 -1.11 -6.95
C LEU A 106 -23.28 -1.87 -7.52
N VAL A 107 -23.22 -3.18 -7.30
CA VAL A 107 -22.20 -4.05 -7.90
C VAL A 107 -22.79 -5.34 -8.43
N MET A 108 -22.14 -5.89 -9.45
CA MET A 108 -22.47 -7.18 -10.02
C MET A 108 -21.80 -8.30 -9.20
N ALA A 109 -22.55 -9.35 -8.84
CA ALA A 109 -22.00 -10.44 -8.03
C ALA A 109 -21.01 -11.35 -8.79
N ASP A 110 -20.97 -11.26 -10.12
CA ASP A 110 -20.03 -12.00 -10.96
C ASP A 110 -18.71 -11.26 -11.22
N HIS A 111 -18.61 -10.03 -10.73
CA HIS A 111 -17.40 -9.22 -10.79
C HIS A 111 -16.65 -9.27 -9.47
N VAL A 112 -15.33 -9.30 -9.57
CA VAL A 112 -14.42 -9.30 -8.43
C VAL A 112 -13.64 -8.00 -8.43
N PHE A 113 -13.57 -7.34 -7.27
CA PHE A 113 -12.99 -6.01 -7.11
C PHE A 113 -11.94 -5.97 -6.00
N ALA A 114 -11.01 -5.02 -6.12
CA ALA A 114 -10.18 -4.58 -5.00
C ALA A 114 -11.04 -3.90 -3.92
N SER A 115 -10.77 -4.16 -2.63
CA SER A 115 -11.45 -3.48 -1.51
C SER A 115 -11.25 -1.95 -1.54
N ALA A 116 -10.14 -1.48 -2.13
CA ALA A 116 -9.86 -0.06 -2.33
C ALA A 116 -10.93 0.62 -3.21
N LEU A 117 -11.34 -0.03 -4.30
CA LEU A 117 -12.39 0.48 -5.19
C LEU A 117 -13.72 0.63 -4.45
N LEU A 118 -14.15 -0.40 -3.71
CA LEU A 118 -15.40 -0.33 -2.93
C LEU A 118 -15.36 0.78 -1.88
N ARG A 119 -14.20 0.99 -1.24
CA ARG A 119 -14.02 2.11 -0.29
C ARG A 119 -14.14 3.47 -0.98
N ARG A 120 -13.61 3.62 -2.20
CA ARG A 120 -13.73 4.85 -2.98
C ARG A 120 -15.15 5.09 -3.47
N LEU A 121 -15.85 4.04 -3.92
CA LEU A 121 -17.26 4.12 -4.30
C LEU A 121 -18.14 4.56 -3.13
N ARG A 122 -17.84 4.08 -1.92
CA ARG A 122 -18.53 4.46 -0.68
C ARG A 122 -18.42 5.96 -0.35
N THR A 123 -17.24 6.54 -0.58
CA THR A 123 -16.96 7.96 -0.28
C THR A 123 -17.27 8.90 -1.44
N THR A 124 -17.53 8.35 -2.63
CA THR A 124 -17.89 9.12 -3.83
C THR A 124 -19.27 9.72 -3.67
N SER A 125 -19.37 11.04 -3.90
CA SER A 125 -20.67 11.72 -3.91
C SER A 125 -21.38 11.54 -5.24
N VAL A 126 -22.71 11.46 -5.18
CA VAL A 126 -23.62 11.43 -6.33
C VAL A 126 -24.72 12.47 -6.11
N ARG A 127 -25.05 13.23 -7.16
CA ARG A 127 -26.12 14.24 -7.14
C ARG A 127 -27.49 13.57 -7.37
N PRO A 128 -28.59 14.19 -6.94
CA PRO A 128 -29.92 13.77 -7.36
C PRO A 128 -30.01 13.75 -8.89
N GLY A 129 -30.54 12.68 -9.47
CA GLY A 129 -30.60 12.50 -10.93
C GLY A 129 -29.35 11.88 -11.55
N GLU A 130 -28.24 11.74 -10.80
CA GLU A 130 -26.96 11.29 -11.34
C GLU A 130 -26.73 9.79 -11.12
N VAL A 131 -25.93 9.19 -12.00
CA VAL A 131 -25.26 7.90 -11.80
C VAL A 131 -23.76 8.05 -12.04
N VAL A 132 -22.95 7.45 -11.16
CA VAL A 132 -21.50 7.37 -11.34
C VAL A 132 -21.12 5.95 -11.76
N VAL A 133 -20.43 5.81 -12.89
CA VAL A 133 -20.00 4.54 -13.47
C VAL A 133 -18.50 4.36 -13.20
N ALA A 134 -18.10 3.30 -12.51
CA ALA A 134 -16.69 2.94 -12.40
C ALA A 134 -16.18 2.44 -13.74
N VAL A 135 -15.07 3.00 -14.23
CA VAL A 135 -14.55 2.68 -15.56
C VAL A 135 -13.06 2.34 -15.55
N ASP A 136 -12.68 1.39 -16.39
CA ASP A 136 -11.31 0.99 -16.61
C ASP A 136 -10.78 1.52 -17.95
N ARG A 137 -9.99 2.60 -17.87
CA ARG A 137 -9.31 3.21 -19.04
C ARG A 137 -8.08 2.40 -19.50
N SER A 138 -7.62 1.45 -18.71
CA SER A 138 -6.57 0.52 -19.12
C SER A 138 -7.09 -0.60 -20.03
N LEU A 139 -8.41 -0.63 -20.28
CA LEU A 139 -9.10 -1.61 -21.12
C LEU A 139 -8.85 -3.04 -20.66
N GLY A 140 -8.95 -3.28 -19.35
CA GLY A 140 -8.85 -4.61 -18.76
C GLY A 140 -7.45 -5.23 -18.81
N ARG A 141 -6.41 -4.47 -19.21
CA ARG A 141 -5.04 -4.99 -19.38
C ARG A 141 -4.46 -5.59 -18.10
N ALA A 142 -4.82 -5.05 -16.94
CA ALA A 142 -4.32 -5.53 -15.65
C ALA A 142 -4.81 -6.94 -15.29
N ALA A 143 -6.03 -7.30 -15.67
CA ALA A 143 -6.66 -8.58 -15.30
C ALA A 143 -6.91 -9.53 -16.49
N GLY A 144 -6.73 -9.05 -17.73
CA GLY A 144 -6.87 -9.85 -18.96
C GLY A 144 -8.32 -10.10 -19.36
N VAL A 145 -9.18 -9.07 -19.23
CA VAL A 145 -10.59 -9.06 -19.67
C VAL A 145 -10.67 -9.14 -21.19
N ASP A 146 -11.66 -9.86 -21.72
CA ASP A 146 -11.90 -9.98 -23.16
C ASP A 146 -12.64 -8.74 -23.72
N PRO A 147 -12.04 -7.94 -24.62
CA PRO A 147 -12.68 -6.77 -25.22
C PRO A 147 -13.98 -7.07 -25.97
N VAL A 148 -14.18 -8.32 -26.43
CA VAL A 148 -15.35 -8.72 -27.21
C VAL A 148 -16.61 -8.73 -26.34
N ASP A 149 -16.52 -9.26 -25.12
CA ASP A 149 -17.68 -9.42 -24.23
C ASP A 149 -17.84 -8.27 -23.21
N ALA A 150 -16.78 -7.45 -23.05
CA ALA A 150 -16.79 -6.30 -22.16
C ALA A 150 -17.86 -5.25 -22.56
N MET A 151 -18.49 -4.68 -21.53
CA MET A 151 -19.35 -3.51 -21.65
C MET A 151 -18.47 -2.27 -21.90
N LYS A 152 -18.69 -1.59 -23.02
CA LYS A 152 -17.83 -0.49 -23.47
C LYS A 152 -18.44 0.84 -23.06
N VAL A 153 -17.60 1.82 -22.78
CA VAL A 153 -18.01 3.16 -22.37
C VAL A 153 -17.25 4.19 -23.21
N ARG A 154 -17.98 5.16 -23.77
CA ARG A 154 -17.44 6.33 -24.46
C ARG A 154 -17.58 7.56 -23.57
N LEU A 155 -16.51 8.34 -23.48
CA LEU A 155 -16.34 9.44 -22.53
C LEU A 155 -16.06 10.76 -23.24
N THR A 156 -16.64 11.85 -22.72
CA THR A 156 -16.19 13.22 -22.98
C THR A 156 -15.78 13.85 -21.65
N GLY A 157 -14.48 13.92 -21.39
CA GLY A 157 -13.94 14.36 -20.11
C GLY A 157 -14.25 13.35 -18.99
N ASP A 158 -15.05 13.77 -18.00
CA ASP A 158 -15.58 12.94 -16.93
C ASP A 158 -17.03 12.49 -17.18
N ARG A 159 -17.68 12.94 -18.26
CA ARG A 159 -19.04 12.53 -18.61
C ARG A 159 -19.04 11.22 -19.40
N VAL A 160 -20.01 10.36 -19.11
CA VAL A 160 -20.34 9.19 -19.94
C VAL A 160 -21.30 9.65 -21.04
N ASP A 161 -20.88 9.52 -22.30
CA ASP A 161 -21.73 9.86 -23.45
C ASP A 161 -22.50 8.64 -23.97
N ALA A 162 -21.89 7.46 -23.90
CA ALA A 162 -22.53 6.22 -24.32
C ALA A 162 -21.97 5.01 -23.56
N ILE A 163 -22.83 4.02 -23.34
CA ILE A 163 -22.50 2.73 -22.73
C ILE A 163 -23.21 1.63 -23.51
N GLY A 164 -22.50 0.54 -23.83
CA GLY A 164 -23.08 -0.56 -24.57
C GLY A 164 -22.06 -1.62 -24.98
N LYS A 165 -22.54 -2.83 -25.28
CA LYS A 165 -21.65 -3.91 -25.79
C LYS A 165 -21.16 -3.66 -27.21
N MET A 166 -22.00 -3.04 -28.03
CA MET A 166 -21.79 -2.83 -29.47
C MET A 166 -21.41 -1.37 -29.80
N LEU A 167 -20.46 -0.80 -29.06
CA LEU A 167 -19.93 0.54 -29.36
C LEU A 167 -18.75 0.46 -30.35
N PRO A 168 -18.79 1.16 -31.50
CA PRO A 168 -17.70 1.15 -32.48
C PRO A 168 -16.47 1.93 -32.00
N ALA A 169 -16.66 2.94 -31.17
CA ALA A 169 -15.61 3.74 -30.55
C ALA A 169 -15.91 3.89 -29.05
N TYR A 170 -14.89 3.67 -28.22
CA TYR A 170 -14.98 3.63 -26.76
C TYR A 170 -13.63 3.99 -26.13
N ASP A 171 -13.66 4.50 -24.90
CA ASP A 171 -12.49 5.01 -24.17
C ASP A 171 -12.17 4.17 -22.93
N ALA A 172 -13.14 3.38 -22.45
CA ALA A 172 -13.01 2.55 -21.27
C ALA A 172 -13.95 1.33 -21.29
N PHE A 173 -13.74 0.41 -20.36
CA PHE A 173 -14.72 -0.63 -20.00
C PHE A 173 -15.49 -0.24 -18.74
N ASP A 174 -16.77 -0.59 -18.70
CA ASP A 174 -17.56 -0.60 -17.46
C ASP A 174 -17.03 -1.72 -16.56
N VAL A 175 -16.82 -1.36 -15.30
CA VAL A 175 -16.27 -2.25 -14.27
C VAL A 175 -17.39 -3.06 -13.60
N GLY A 176 -18.66 -2.77 -13.84
CA GLY A 176 -19.79 -3.44 -13.18
C GLY A 176 -20.00 -2.95 -11.73
N ALA A 177 -19.58 -1.72 -11.45
CA ALA A 177 -19.72 -1.06 -10.16
C ALA A 177 -20.15 0.40 -10.33
N PHE A 178 -21.14 0.84 -9.55
CA PHE A 178 -21.82 2.12 -9.75
C PHE A 178 -22.13 2.80 -8.42
N VAL A 179 -22.18 4.13 -8.41
CA VAL A 179 -22.79 4.92 -7.33
C VAL A 179 -24.08 5.52 -7.87
N CYS A 180 -25.20 5.11 -7.30
CA CYS A 180 -26.53 5.40 -7.82
C CYS A 180 -27.26 6.40 -6.92
N SER A 181 -27.91 7.39 -7.52
CA SER A 181 -29.05 8.07 -6.89
C SER A 181 -30.35 7.33 -7.18
N ALA A 182 -31.44 7.72 -6.51
CA ALA A 182 -32.77 7.12 -6.70
C ALA A 182 -33.27 7.20 -8.16
N ALA A 183 -32.82 8.19 -8.92
CA ALA A 183 -33.19 8.38 -10.32
C ALA A 183 -32.83 7.19 -11.23
N VAL A 184 -31.85 6.37 -10.83
CA VAL A 184 -31.54 5.13 -11.53
C VAL A 184 -32.72 4.16 -11.50
N LEU A 185 -33.51 4.14 -10.43
CA LEU A 185 -34.71 3.29 -10.33
C LEU A 185 -35.78 3.77 -11.31
N ASP A 186 -36.01 5.08 -11.37
CA ASP A 186 -36.98 5.67 -12.31
C ASP A 186 -36.56 5.42 -13.77
N ALA A 187 -35.27 5.58 -14.07
CA ALA A 187 -34.73 5.30 -15.40
C ALA A 187 -34.90 3.83 -15.79
N VAL A 188 -34.72 2.89 -14.86
CA VAL A 188 -34.96 1.46 -15.14
C VAL A 188 -36.44 1.19 -15.38
N GLU A 189 -37.36 1.82 -14.64
CA GLU A 189 -38.80 1.68 -14.88
C GLU A 189 -39.21 2.21 -16.26
N GLU A 190 -38.69 3.37 -16.66
CA GLU A 190 -39.00 4.01 -17.95
C GLU A 190 -38.48 3.18 -19.14
N VAL A 191 -37.26 2.67 -19.03
CA VAL A 191 -36.65 1.80 -20.07
C VAL A 191 -37.38 0.45 -20.14
N ALA A 192 -37.75 -0.14 -18.99
CA ALA A 192 -38.54 -1.37 -18.93
C ALA A 192 -39.93 -1.21 -19.56
N ALA A 193 -40.58 -0.06 -19.41
CA ALA A 193 -41.85 0.25 -20.07
C ALA A 193 -41.71 0.29 -21.61
N CYS A 194 -40.52 0.58 -22.12
CA CYS A 194 -40.20 0.55 -23.55
C CYS A 194 -39.80 -0.86 -24.06
N GLY A 195 -39.72 -1.86 -23.18
CA GLY A 195 -39.38 -3.25 -23.51
C GLY A 195 -37.91 -3.62 -23.31
N ASP A 196 -37.05 -2.67 -22.95
CA ASP A 196 -35.64 -2.89 -22.66
C ASP A 196 -35.44 -3.08 -21.16
N THR A 197 -34.72 -4.11 -20.75
CA THR A 197 -34.66 -4.53 -19.33
C THR A 197 -33.24 -4.60 -18.78
N ALA A 198 -32.23 -4.22 -19.58
CA ALA A 198 -30.86 -4.21 -19.13
C ALA A 198 -30.54 -2.94 -18.33
N PHE A 199 -29.78 -3.08 -17.26
CA PHE A 199 -29.33 -1.96 -16.44
C PHE A 199 -28.50 -0.95 -17.25
N ALA A 200 -27.74 -1.43 -18.23
CA ALA A 200 -26.95 -0.57 -19.11
C ALA A 200 -27.82 0.40 -19.93
N ASP A 201 -29.04 0.01 -20.27
CA ASP A 201 -29.96 0.85 -21.04
C ASP A 201 -30.48 2.02 -20.18
N ALA A 202 -30.74 1.79 -18.89
CA ALA A 202 -31.03 2.87 -17.94
C ALA A 202 -29.85 3.83 -17.75
N VAL A 203 -28.62 3.29 -17.66
CA VAL A 203 -27.41 4.13 -17.61
C VAL A 203 -27.24 4.92 -18.92
N GLN A 204 -27.55 4.31 -20.07
CA GLN A 204 -27.51 4.98 -21.38
C GLN A 204 -28.56 6.10 -21.49
N MET A 205 -29.76 5.92 -20.93
CA MET A 205 -30.75 6.98 -20.83
C MET A 205 -30.22 8.17 -20.00
N LEU A 206 -29.68 7.90 -18.81
CA LEU A 206 -29.09 8.95 -17.96
C LEU A 206 -27.88 9.64 -18.61
N ALA A 207 -27.07 8.88 -19.37
CA ALA A 207 -25.99 9.43 -20.19
C ALA A 207 -26.52 10.38 -21.28
N GLY A 208 -27.62 10.03 -21.95
CA GLY A 208 -28.31 10.89 -22.92
C GLY A 208 -28.85 12.19 -22.31
N LEU A 209 -29.22 12.15 -21.03
CA LEU A 209 -29.62 13.32 -20.24
C LEU A 209 -28.42 14.12 -19.68
N GLY A 210 -27.18 13.65 -19.91
CA GLY A 210 -25.96 14.30 -19.40
C GLY A 210 -25.74 14.13 -17.89
N THR A 211 -26.37 13.12 -17.28
CA THR A 211 -26.35 12.87 -15.83
C THR A 211 -25.57 11.60 -15.43
N ALA A 212 -24.83 11.02 -16.37
CA ALA A 212 -23.91 9.91 -16.09
C ALA A 212 -22.45 10.40 -16.06
N ARG A 213 -21.75 10.13 -14.95
CA ARG A 213 -20.34 10.52 -14.73
C ARG A 213 -19.45 9.29 -14.60
N ALA A 214 -18.25 9.35 -15.15
CA ALA A 214 -17.26 8.30 -15.05
C ALA A 214 -16.37 8.48 -13.81
N LEU A 215 -16.03 7.36 -13.16
CA LEU A 215 -15.03 7.26 -12.10
C LEU A 215 -13.92 6.31 -12.56
N PRO A 216 -12.81 6.82 -13.11
CA PRO A 216 -11.70 5.98 -13.57
C PRO A 216 -11.02 5.23 -12.42
N LEU A 217 -10.53 4.02 -12.68
CA LEU A 217 -9.71 3.27 -11.70
C LEU A 217 -8.40 4.00 -11.36
N GLU A 218 -7.98 3.90 -10.09
CA GLU A 218 -6.66 4.33 -9.63
C GLU A 218 -5.62 3.20 -9.71
N ALA A 219 -4.34 3.53 -9.50
CA ALA A 219 -3.22 2.62 -9.78
C ALA A 219 -3.22 1.31 -8.95
N ASP A 220 -3.82 1.30 -7.76
CA ASP A 220 -3.93 0.14 -6.87
C ASP A 220 -5.28 -0.58 -6.95
N GLU A 221 -6.18 -0.11 -7.80
CA GLU A 221 -7.50 -0.68 -8.01
C GLU A 221 -7.52 -1.63 -9.21
N TRP A 222 -8.26 -2.72 -9.07
CA TRP A 222 -8.37 -3.74 -10.11
C TRP A 222 -9.72 -4.43 -10.03
N TRP A 223 -10.11 -5.03 -11.16
CA TRP A 223 -11.35 -5.77 -11.28
C TRP A 223 -11.22 -6.86 -12.35
N PHE A 224 -12.13 -7.83 -12.32
CA PHE A 224 -12.40 -8.74 -13.42
C PHE A 224 -13.76 -9.43 -13.23
N ASP A 225 -14.38 -9.83 -14.32
CA ASP A 225 -15.59 -10.66 -14.35
C ASP A 225 -15.26 -12.16 -14.46
N VAL A 226 -16.21 -13.01 -14.09
CA VAL A 226 -16.05 -14.47 -14.10
C VAL A 226 -17.18 -15.12 -14.87
N ASP A 227 -17.01 -15.17 -16.19
CA ASP A 227 -18.03 -15.65 -17.14
C ASP A 227 -17.72 -17.02 -17.70
N THR A 228 -16.44 -17.33 -17.90
CA THR A 228 -15.99 -18.58 -18.50
C THR A 228 -15.04 -19.36 -17.58
N PRO A 229 -14.83 -20.66 -17.84
CA PRO A 229 -13.83 -21.44 -17.11
C PRO A 229 -12.42 -20.88 -17.24
N THR A 230 -12.13 -20.20 -18.36
CA THR A 230 -10.88 -19.49 -18.61
C THR A 230 -10.75 -18.26 -17.71
N ASP A 231 -11.79 -17.46 -17.54
CA ASP A 231 -11.79 -16.29 -16.65
C ASP A 231 -11.62 -16.73 -15.21
N ARG A 232 -12.34 -17.77 -14.79
CA ARG A 232 -12.16 -18.36 -13.46
C ARG A 232 -10.72 -18.79 -13.19
N ARG A 233 -10.04 -19.39 -14.17
CA ARG A 233 -8.62 -19.79 -14.05
C ARG A 233 -7.68 -18.58 -14.02
N ARG A 234 -7.95 -17.54 -14.82
CA ARG A 234 -7.18 -16.30 -14.85
C ARG A 234 -7.34 -15.52 -13.54
N GLY A 235 -8.58 -15.29 -13.11
CA GLY A 235 -8.93 -14.65 -11.84
C GLY A 235 -8.33 -15.37 -10.63
N ASN A 236 -8.41 -16.70 -10.56
CA ASN A 236 -7.70 -17.47 -9.52
C ASN A 236 -6.20 -17.16 -9.50
N ARG A 237 -5.55 -17.24 -10.67
CA ARG A 237 -4.10 -16.98 -10.77
C ARG A 237 -3.75 -15.55 -10.37
N TYR A 238 -4.57 -14.58 -10.75
CA TYR A 238 -4.42 -13.18 -10.38
C TYR A 238 -4.51 -13.02 -8.85
N LEU A 239 -5.58 -13.52 -8.24
CA LEU A 239 -5.80 -13.44 -6.79
C LEU A 239 -4.69 -14.12 -5.99
N PHE A 240 -4.25 -15.32 -6.37
CA PHE A 240 -3.17 -15.99 -5.65
C PHE A 240 -1.85 -15.22 -5.76
N ARG A 241 -1.53 -14.63 -6.92
CA ARG A 241 -0.33 -13.82 -7.11
C ARG A 241 -0.38 -12.51 -6.32
N SER A 242 -1.55 -11.87 -6.24
CA SER A 242 -1.73 -10.63 -5.49
C SER A 242 -1.62 -10.81 -3.97
N THR A 243 -1.58 -12.06 -3.47
CA THR A 243 -1.29 -12.33 -2.06
C THR A 243 0.18 -12.12 -1.66
N GLY A 244 1.12 -11.85 -2.57
CA GLY A 244 2.53 -11.64 -2.18
C GLY A 244 2.71 -10.43 -1.23
N LYS A 245 3.65 -10.51 -0.27
CA LYS A 245 3.99 -9.35 0.60
C LYS A 245 5.17 -8.59 -0.01
N ALA A 246 5.14 -7.26 0.07
CA ALA A 246 6.32 -6.43 -0.22
C ALA A 246 7.51 -6.73 0.73
N LEU A 247 7.23 -7.29 1.90
CA LEU A 247 8.20 -7.65 2.95
C LEU A 247 8.71 -9.09 2.89
N ASP A 248 8.38 -9.88 1.87
CA ASP A 248 8.88 -11.26 1.76
C ASP A 248 10.43 -11.30 1.70
N GLY A 249 11.04 -12.31 2.35
CA GLY A 249 12.47 -12.61 2.24
C GLY A 249 12.82 -13.22 0.88
N ALA A 250 14.11 -13.22 0.50
CA ALA A 250 14.56 -13.59 -0.85
C ALA A 250 14.27 -15.06 -1.24
N VAL A 251 14.20 -15.98 -0.25
CA VAL A 251 13.84 -17.39 -0.48
C VAL A 251 12.33 -17.54 -0.58
N ALA A 252 11.60 -16.84 0.29
CA ALA A 252 10.15 -16.77 0.24
C ALA A 252 9.66 -16.25 -1.12
N THR A 253 10.27 -15.19 -1.66
CA THR A 253 9.83 -14.60 -2.94
C THR A 253 10.04 -15.51 -4.15
N ARG A 254 11.06 -16.38 -4.12
CA ARG A 254 11.48 -17.16 -5.31
C ARG A 254 11.01 -18.61 -5.30
N LEU A 255 10.94 -19.25 -4.12
CA LEU A 255 10.63 -20.68 -4.01
C LEU A 255 9.33 -20.93 -3.25
N ASN A 256 9.25 -20.53 -1.98
CA ASN A 256 8.13 -20.90 -1.13
C ASN A 256 6.80 -20.30 -1.64
N ARG A 257 6.81 -19.03 -2.08
CA ARG A 257 5.62 -18.38 -2.67
C ARG A 257 5.14 -19.07 -3.95
N ALA A 258 6.06 -19.51 -4.79
CA ALA A 258 5.69 -20.21 -6.02
C ALA A 258 4.98 -21.53 -5.69
N VAL A 259 5.44 -22.26 -4.67
CA VAL A 259 4.82 -23.52 -4.24
C VAL A 259 3.51 -23.28 -3.49
N SER A 260 3.47 -22.36 -2.54
CA SER A 260 2.28 -22.05 -1.73
C SER A 260 1.13 -21.56 -2.61
N GLN A 261 1.36 -20.52 -3.42
CA GLN A 261 0.32 -19.87 -4.23
C GLN A 261 -0.17 -20.76 -5.38
N ARG A 262 0.68 -21.64 -5.90
CA ARG A 262 0.35 -22.49 -7.06
C ARG A 262 -0.32 -23.79 -6.67
N PHE A 263 0.06 -24.37 -5.53
CA PHE A 263 -0.31 -25.73 -5.16
C PHE A 263 -0.91 -25.82 -3.76
N VAL A 264 -0.19 -25.40 -2.72
CA VAL A 264 -0.58 -25.69 -1.32
C VAL A 264 -1.81 -24.90 -0.90
N THR A 265 -1.82 -23.58 -1.07
CA THR A 265 -2.95 -22.71 -0.69
C THR A 265 -4.21 -23.06 -1.50
N PRO A 266 -4.17 -23.25 -2.83
CA PRO A 266 -5.32 -23.77 -3.58
C PRO A 266 -5.80 -25.13 -3.10
N ALA A 267 -4.90 -26.07 -2.79
CA ALA A 267 -5.27 -27.40 -2.32
C ALA A 267 -5.94 -27.34 -0.93
N LEU A 268 -5.39 -26.56 0.00
CA LEU A 268 -5.99 -26.35 1.33
C LEU A 268 -7.41 -25.79 1.22
N LEU A 269 -7.62 -24.77 0.38
CA LEU A 269 -8.95 -24.17 0.18
C LEU A 269 -9.93 -25.09 -0.56
N TRP A 270 -9.41 -26.03 -1.36
CA TRP A 270 -10.23 -27.04 -2.04
C TRP A 270 -10.65 -28.16 -1.09
N VAL A 271 -9.73 -28.69 -0.28
CA VAL A 271 -10.00 -29.76 0.71
C VAL A 271 -10.79 -29.23 1.90
N PHE A 272 -10.44 -28.05 2.40
CA PHE A 272 -11.05 -27.41 3.57
C PHE A 272 -11.61 -26.02 3.22
N PRO A 273 -12.76 -25.95 2.53
CA PRO A 273 -13.46 -24.72 2.14
C PRO A 273 -13.61 -23.61 3.18
N SER A 274 -13.61 -23.96 4.46
CA SER A 274 -13.84 -23.03 5.58
C SER A 274 -12.63 -22.90 6.51
N ILE A 275 -11.45 -23.38 6.09
CA ILE A 275 -10.23 -23.31 6.88
C ILE A 275 -9.89 -21.85 7.21
N THR A 276 -9.53 -21.61 8.47
CA THR A 276 -9.14 -20.28 8.96
C THR A 276 -7.62 -20.12 8.90
N PRO A 277 -7.11 -18.88 8.75
CA PRO A 277 -5.66 -18.62 8.82
C PRO A 277 -5.02 -19.22 10.07
N ASN A 278 -5.62 -18.99 11.25
CA ASN A 278 -5.09 -19.51 12.52
C ASN A 278 -5.01 -21.05 12.57
N GLN A 279 -5.93 -21.77 11.92
CA GLN A 279 -5.84 -23.23 11.81
C GLN A 279 -4.63 -23.67 10.97
N VAL A 280 -4.31 -22.92 9.92
CA VAL A 280 -3.12 -23.18 9.09
C VAL A 280 -1.85 -22.84 9.87
N THR A 281 -1.82 -21.76 10.64
CA THR A 281 -0.73 -21.44 11.57
C THR A 281 -0.47 -22.58 12.57
N ILE A 282 -1.53 -23.13 13.18
CA ILE A 282 -1.43 -24.28 14.09
C ILE A 282 -0.89 -25.52 13.36
N ALA A 283 -1.35 -25.79 12.14
CA ALA A 283 -0.86 -26.91 11.34
C ALA A 283 0.62 -26.75 10.98
N ALA A 284 1.05 -25.55 10.58
CA ALA A 284 2.46 -25.23 10.30
C ALA A 284 3.32 -25.45 11.55
N PHE A 285 2.87 -24.98 12.71
CA PHE A 285 3.53 -25.20 13.99
C PHE A 285 3.65 -26.69 14.35
N ALA A 286 2.58 -27.47 14.17
CA ALA A 286 2.60 -28.91 14.43
C ALA A 286 3.59 -29.65 13.52
N VAL A 287 3.71 -29.26 12.25
CA VAL A 287 4.71 -29.81 11.32
C VAL A 287 6.13 -29.42 11.74
N ALA A 288 6.35 -28.19 12.19
CA ALA A 288 7.66 -27.77 12.72
C ALA A 288 8.04 -28.53 14.00
N PHE A 289 7.09 -28.78 14.90
CA PHE A 289 7.29 -29.63 16.07
C PHE A 289 7.67 -31.07 15.68
N ALA A 290 6.97 -31.65 14.69
CA ALA A 290 7.31 -32.97 14.16
C ALA A 290 8.72 -32.99 13.53
N ALA A 291 9.13 -31.92 12.86
CA ALA A 291 10.48 -31.79 12.33
C ALA A 291 11.56 -31.77 13.43
N ALA A 292 11.31 -31.03 14.52
CA ALA A 292 12.21 -31.02 15.69
C ALA A 292 12.31 -32.41 16.33
N ALA A 293 11.19 -33.13 16.45
CA ALA A 293 11.17 -34.51 16.95
C ALA A 293 11.92 -35.47 16.01
N ALA A 294 11.79 -35.30 14.69
CA ALA A 294 12.53 -36.10 13.71
C ALA A 294 14.05 -35.88 13.81
N LEU A 295 14.53 -34.66 14.07
CA LEU A 295 15.95 -34.40 14.38
C LEU A 295 16.37 -35.16 15.63
N ALA A 296 15.63 -35.02 16.74
CA ALA A 296 15.93 -35.70 17.99
C ALA A 296 15.91 -37.24 17.86
N ALA A 297 15.12 -37.77 16.93
CA ALA A 297 15.04 -39.20 16.61
C ALA A 297 16.08 -39.67 15.59
N HIS A 298 17.10 -38.87 15.27
CA HIS A 298 18.13 -39.18 14.27
C HIS A 298 17.61 -39.45 12.85
N ALA A 299 16.54 -38.76 12.45
CA ALA A 299 16.01 -38.79 11.08
C ALA A 299 16.16 -37.42 10.40
N PRO A 300 17.39 -36.96 10.10
CA PRO A 300 17.65 -35.58 9.70
C PRO A 300 17.10 -35.24 8.30
N VAL A 301 17.05 -36.20 7.37
CA VAL A 301 16.42 -36.01 6.05
C VAL A 301 14.90 -35.80 6.18
N VAL A 302 14.24 -36.58 7.03
CA VAL A 302 12.80 -36.43 7.30
C VAL A 302 12.54 -35.05 7.92
N ALA A 303 13.37 -34.65 8.88
CA ALA A 303 13.27 -33.32 9.46
C ALA A 303 13.45 -32.21 8.42
N ALA A 304 14.41 -32.33 7.50
CA ALA A 304 14.64 -31.35 6.45
C ALA A 304 13.38 -31.13 5.58
N VAL A 305 12.71 -32.22 5.18
CA VAL A 305 11.45 -32.17 4.42
C VAL A 305 10.35 -31.51 5.24
N LEU A 306 10.20 -31.87 6.52
CA LEU A 306 9.19 -31.29 7.40
C LEU A 306 9.43 -29.81 7.68
N VAL A 307 10.68 -29.35 7.84
CA VAL A 307 11.02 -27.91 7.97
C VAL A 307 10.57 -27.15 6.72
N THR A 308 10.87 -27.66 5.52
CA THR A 308 10.42 -27.03 4.27
C THR A 308 8.89 -27.01 4.18
N ALA A 309 8.22 -28.11 4.54
CA ALA A 309 6.76 -28.19 4.54
C ALA A 309 6.14 -27.18 5.52
N ALA A 310 6.66 -27.07 6.74
CA ALA A 310 6.23 -26.09 7.74
C ALA A 310 6.39 -24.65 7.20
N SER A 311 7.54 -24.34 6.58
CA SER A 311 7.80 -23.01 6.02
C SER A 311 6.87 -22.64 4.86
N VAL A 312 6.44 -23.62 4.05
CA VAL A 312 5.46 -23.39 2.98
C VAL A 312 4.05 -23.19 3.56
N LEU A 313 3.65 -24.00 4.54
CA LEU A 313 2.34 -23.88 5.21
C LEU A 313 2.20 -22.55 5.96
N ASP A 314 3.27 -22.12 6.62
CA ASP A 314 3.38 -20.82 7.26
C ASP A 314 3.13 -19.69 6.25
N GLY A 315 3.72 -19.75 5.07
CA GLY A 315 3.43 -18.80 3.99
C GLY A 315 1.96 -18.78 3.54
N SER A 316 1.27 -19.93 3.60
CA SER A 316 -0.13 -20.12 3.17
C SER A 316 -1.15 -19.49 4.12
N ASP A 317 -0.87 -19.35 5.42
CA ASP A 317 -1.86 -18.81 6.38
C ASP A 317 -2.22 -17.35 6.03
N GLY A 318 -1.22 -16.54 5.69
CA GLY A 318 -1.36 -15.14 5.33
C GLY A 318 -1.96 -14.99 3.94
N GLU A 319 -1.68 -15.91 3.04
CA GLU A 319 -2.34 -15.96 1.72
C GLU A 319 -3.84 -16.18 1.88
N ILE A 320 -4.22 -17.14 2.72
CA ILE A 320 -5.63 -17.41 3.06
C ILE A 320 -6.24 -16.20 3.77
N ALA A 321 -5.52 -15.56 4.70
CA ALA A 321 -6.00 -14.37 5.41
C ALA A 321 -6.33 -13.22 4.43
N ARG A 322 -5.47 -12.97 3.44
CA ARG A 322 -5.68 -11.93 2.43
C ARG A 322 -6.79 -12.31 1.44
N LEU A 323 -6.78 -13.54 0.92
CA LEU A 323 -7.81 -14.01 -0.01
C LEU A 323 -9.20 -14.01 0.60
N ALA A 324 -9.28 -14.38 1.88
CA ALA A 324 -10.52 -14.53 2.63
C ALA A 324 -11.03 -13.23 3.28
N HIS A 325 -10.28 -12.12 3.16
CA HIS A 325 -10.55 -10.87 3.90
C HIS A 325 -10.70 -11.15 5.42
N ARG A 326 -9.74 -11.89 5.99
CA ARG A 326 -9.68 -12.32 7.41
C ARG A 326 -8.35 -11.95 8.09
N SER A 327 -7.59 -11.03 7.50
CA SER A 327 -6.40 -10.45 8.13
C SER A 327 -6.78 -9.77 9.45
N SER A 328 -6.08 -10.09 10.53
CA SER A 328 -6.36 -9.51 11.85
C SER A 328 -5.08 -9.26 12.63
N ARG A 329 -5.13 -8.29 13.57
CA ARG A 329 -4.01 -7.99 14.48
C ARG A 329 -3.65 -9.20 15.34
N PHE A 330 -4.66 -9.88 15.88
CA PHE A 330 -4.45 -11.09 16.67
C PHE A 330 -3.83 -12.21 15.84
N GLY A 331 -4.33 -12.47 14.62
CA GLY A 331 -3.75 -13.48 13.72
C GLY A 331 -2.27 -13.20 13.43
N SER A 332 -1.93 -11.94 13.11
CA SER A 332 -0.53 -11.54 12.90
C SER A 332 0.34 -11.69 14.15
N PHE A 333 -0.22 -11.49 15.35
CA PHE A 333 0.48 -11.72 16.62
C PHE A 333 0.63 -13.22 16.92
N PHE A 334 -0.40 -14.02 16.65
CA PHE A 334 -0.45 -15.45 16.91
C PHE A 334 0.54 -16.20 16.02
N ASP A 335 0.51 -15.92 14.71
CA ASP A 335 1.51 -16.34 13.71
C ASP A 335 2.93 -16.01 14.19
N ALA A 336 3.15 -14.74 14.52
CA ALA A 336 4.38 -14.27 15.09
C ALA A 336 4.88 -15.10 16.31
N VAL A 337 4.04 -15.34 17.30
CA VAL A 337 4.46 -16.08 18.50
C VAL A 337 4.80 -17.53 18.17
N LEU A 338 3.95 -18.21 17.38
CA LEU A 338 4.16 -19.62 17.04
C LEU A 338 5.39 -19.83 16.17
N ASP A 339 5.70 -18.90 15.28
CA ASP A 339 6.95 -18.90 14.51
C ASP A 339 8.19 -18.95 15.38
N ARG A 340 8.20 -18.19 16.48
CA ARG A 340 9.34 -18.07 17.39
C ARG A 340 9.48 -19.32 18.24
N ALA A 341 8.35 -19.88 18.66
CA ALA A 341 8.32 -21.17 19.33
C ALA A 341 8.78 -22.31 18.40
N ALA A 342 8.34 -22.33 17.14
CA ALA A 342 8.74 -23.31 16.14
C ALA A 342 10.24 -23.27 15.85
N ASP A 343 10.80 -22.10 15.53
CA ASP A 343 12.25 -21.93 15.29
C ASP A 343 13.05 -22.39 16.52
N GLY A 344 12.60 -22.06 17.74
CA GLY A 344 13.27 -22.48 18.97
C GLY A 344 13.22 -24.00 19.21
N LEU A 345 12.10 -24.65 18.92
CA LEU A 345 11.97 -26.11 18.97
C LEU A 345 12.89 -26.78 17.94
N LEU A 346 12.99 -26.24 16.72
CA LEU A 346 13.88 -26.75 15.69
C LEU A 346 15.35 -26.69 16.10
N PHE A 347 15.80 -25.57 16.68
CA PHE A 347 17.16 -25.47 17.21
C PHE A 347 17.41 -26.41 18.39
N THR A 348 16.40 -26.64 19.22
CA THR A 348 16.47 -27.62 20.32
C THR A 348 16.59 -29.05 19.80
N GLY A 349 15.77 -29.44 18.82
CA GLY A 349 15.86 -30.75 18.17
C GLY A 349 17.22 -30.97 17.49
N ALA A 350 17.74 -29.94 16.82
CA ALA A 350 19.09 -29.99 16.24
C ALA A 350 20.18 -30.12 17.30
N ALA A 351 20.05 -29.45 18.45
CA ALA A 351 20.98 -29.59 19.56
C ALA A 351 20.97 -31.01 20.15
N ILE A 352 19.79 -31.61 20.30
CA ILE A 352 19.65 -33.01 20.77
C ILE A 352 20.36 -33.94 19.79
N TYR A 353 20.04 -33.87 18.49
CA TYR A 353 20.71 -34.66 17.45
C TYR A 353 22.23 -34.55 17.53
N LEU A 354 22.75 -33.33 17.59
CA LEU A 354 24.19 -33.07 17.62
C LEU A 354 24.85 -33.53 18.92
N ALA A 355 24.16 -33.48 20.06
CA ALA A 355 24.69 -33.93 21.34
C ALA A 355 24.78 -35.46 21.44
N THR A 356 23.95 -36.19 20.68
CA THR A 356 23.91 -37.66 20.67
C THR A 356 24.53 -38.29 19.43
N ALA A 357 24.97 -37.50 18.45
CA ALA A 357 25.62 -37.97 17.23
C ALA A 357 27.02 -38.55 17.51
N GLY A 358 27.22 -39.83 17.19
CA GLY A 358 28.47 -40.56 17.47
C GLY A 358 29.65 -40.20 16.55
N ASP A 359 29.38 -39.82 15.30
CA ASP A 359 30.37 -39.36 14.33
C ASP A 359 30.98 -37.99 14.73
N LEU A 360 30.16 -37.11 15.31
CA LEU A 360 30.62 -35.86 15.90
C LEU A 360 31.47 -36.09 17.16
N ALA A 361 31.11 -37.09 17.97
CA ALA A 361 31.88 -37.49 19.15
C ALA A 361 33.30 -37.91 18.77
N GLY A 362 33.48 -38.56 17.62
CA GLY A 362 34.80 -38.93 17.10
C GLY A 362 35.73 -37.75 16.84
N HIS A 363 35.18 -36.56 16.56
CA HIS A 363 35.95 -35.35 16.26
C HIS A 363 36.12 -34.42 17.48
N LEU A 364 35.08 -34.27 18.30
CA LEU A 364 35.04 -33.30 19.40
C LEU A 364 35.25 -33.93 20.78
N GLY A 365 35.11 -35.25 20.92
CA GLY A 365 35.22 -35.96 22.19
C GLY A 365 34.37 -35.33 23.29
N ALA A 366 34.96 -35.12 24.47
CA ALA A 366 34.27 -34.51 25.62
C ALA A 366 33.80 -33.06 25.37
N ALA A 367 34.33 -32.37 24.35
CA ALA A 367 33.92 -31.00 24.02
C ALA A 367 32.62 -30.93 23.22
N GLN A 368 32.09 -32.05 22.71
CA GLN A 368 30.87 -32.09 21.89
C GLN A 368 29.70 -31.40 22.57
N VAL A 369 29.33 -31.83 23.78
CA VAL A 369 28.16 -31.29 24.50
C VAL A 369 28.33 -29.80 24.81
N PRO A 370 29.46 -29.33 25.39
CA PRO A 370 29.69 -27.90 25.59
C PRO A 370 29.60 -27.05 24.31
N VAL A 371 30.19 -27.54 23.20
CA VAL A 371 30.17 -26.83 21.91
C VAL A 371 28.74 -26.75 21.36
N VAL A 372 28.01 -27.85 21.37
CA VAL A 372 26.63 -27.91 20.87
C VAL A 372 25.72 -26.99 21.69
N ILE A 373 25.80 -27.03 23.03
CA ILE A 373 25.03 -26.14 23.91
C ILE A 373 25.34 -24.68 23.60
N THR A 374 26.62 -24.33 23.44
CA THR A 374 27.03 -22.96 23.15
C THR A 374 26.48 -22.48 21.81
N VAL A 375 26.67 -23.27 20.75
CA VAL A 375 26.24 -22.90 19.39
C VAL A 375 24.71 -22.84 19.29
N ALA A 376 24.00 -23.84 19.80
CA ALA A 376 22.54 -23.85 19.78
C ALA A 376 21.95 -22.75 20.68
N GLY A 377 22.55 -22.50 21.84
CA GLY A 377 22.17 -21.42 22.74
C GLY A 377 22.31 -20.04 22.09
N LEU A 378 23.44 -19.78 21.42
CA LEU A 378 23.65 -18.54 20.66
C LEU A 378 22.67 -18.41 19.48
N ALA A 379 22.38 -19.50 18.76
CA ALA A 379 21.39 -19.50 17.68
C ALA A 379 19.98 -19.17 18.22
N LEU A 380 19.57 -19.80 19.32
CA LEU A 380 18.27 -19.58 19.95
C LEU A 380 18.13 -18.14 20.48
N VAL A 381 19.09 -17.68 21.27
CA VAL A 381 19.09 -16.32 21.83
C VAL A 381 19.15 -15.28 20.71
N GLY A 382 20.04 -15.47 19.74
CA GLY A 382 20.16 -14.57 18.59
C GLY A 382 18.86 -14.48 17.80
N HIS A 383 18.21 -15.61 17.50
CA HIS A 383 16.93 -15.66 16.80
C HIS A 383 15.84 -14.87 17.54
N LEU A 384 15.69 -15.11 18.84
CA LEU A 384 14.69 -14.41 19.66
C LEU A 384 15.00 -12.91 19.73
N LEU A 385 16.28 -12.52 19.84
CA LEU A 385 16.70 -11.12 19.84
C LEU A 385 16.45 -10.44 18.50
N VAL A 386 16.55 -11.13 17.36
CA VAL A 386 16.15 -10.58 16.05
C VAL A 386 14.66 -10.20 16.07
N SER A 387 13.77 -11.08 16.55
CA SER A 387 12.35 -10.74 16.64
C SER A 387 12.07 -9.67 17.71
N TYR A 388 12.73 -9.76 18.86
CA TYR A 388 12.55 -8.83 19.98
C TYR A 388 12.99 -7.41 19.63
N THR A 389 14.19 -7.23 19.06
CA THR A 389 14.69 -5.91 18.63
C THR A 389 13.77 -5.24 17.62
N THR A 390 13.16 -6.01 16.70
CA THR A 390 12.17 -5.47 15.75
C THR A 390 10.94 -4.92 16.49
N ALA A 391 10.36 -5.71 17.38
CA ALA A 391 9.17 -5.32 18.12
C ALA A 391 9.45 -4.13 19.06
N LYS A 392 10.59 -4.17 19.76
CA LYS A 392 10.98 -3.14 20.71
C LYS A 392 11.38 -1.83 20.06
N ALA A 393 12.12 -1.84 18.96
CA ALA A 393 12.43 -0.62 18.24
C ALA A 393 11.15 0.07 17.71
N ALA A 394 10.18 -0.69 17.22
CA ALA A 394 8.93 -0.13 16.73
C ALA A 394 8.09 0.51 17.84
N VAL A 395 8.01 -0.14 19.02
CA VAL A 395 7.19 0.34 20.15
C VAL A 395 7.88 1.43 20.95
N ASP A 396 9.14 1.21 21.36
CA ASP A 396 9.83 2.07 22.32
C ASP A 396 10.53 3.24 21.61
N LEU A 397 10.94 3.08 20.35
CA LEU A 397 11.70 4.09 19.59
C LEU A 397 10.96 4.66 18.38
N GLY A 398 9.78 4.12 18.03
CA GLY A 398 9.07 4.46 16.78
C GLY A 398 9.88 4.14 15.51
N HIS A 399 10.92 3.30 15.62
CA HIS A 399 11.87 3.03 14.56
C HIS A 399 11.56 1.72 13.84
N THR A 400 11.53 1.76 12.51
CA THR A 400 11.37 0.58 11.66
C THR A 400 12.64 0.32 10.87
N TYR A 401 13.16 -0.90 10.98
CA TYR A 401 14.32 -1.32 10.22
C TYR A 401 13.96 -1.60 8.76
N HIS A 402 14.83 -1.17 7.85
CA HIS A 402 14.69 -1.36 6.40
C HIS A 402 15.86 -2.18 5.83
N GLY A 403 15.67 -2.80 4.66
CA GLY A 403 16.68 -3.62 3.98
C GLY A 403 16.35 -5.11 3.94
N VAL A 404 17.13 -5.88 3.17
CA VAL A 404 16.83 -7.29 2.85
C VAL A 404 17.05 -8.22 4.05
N LEU A 405 18.10 -7.99 4.84
CA LEU A 405 18.43 -8.80 6.02
C LEU A 405 18.06 -8.12 7.35
N LEU A 406 17.93 -6.80 7.34
CA LEU A 406 17.72 -5.99 8.53
C LEU A 406 16.25 -5.70 8.83
N ALA A 407 15.36 -5.75 7.84
CA ALA A 407 13.94 -5.47 8.07
C ALA A 407 13.29 -6.53 8.97
N GLY A 408 12.32 -6.08 9.76
CA GLY A 408 11.50 -6.95 10.60
C GLY A 408 10.83 -8.06 9.79
N GLY A 409 10.92 -9.30 10.25
CA GLY A 409 10.32 -10.46 9.58
C GLY A 409 11.09 -11.00 8.37
N ARG A 410 12.12 -10.30 7.86
CA ARG A 410 12.97 -10.82 6.77
C ARG A 410 14.10 -11.72 7.30
N GLY A 411 14.50 -12.69 6.49
CA GLY A 411 15.63 -13.59 6.76
C GLY A 411 15.30 -14.83 7.60
N ARG A 412 14.06 -15.00 8.07
CA ARG A 412 13.63 -16.26 8.71
C ARG A 412 13.66 -17.42 7.73
N ASP A 413 13.15 -17.21 6.52
CA ASP A 413 13.22 -18.12 5.39
C ASP A 413 14.66 -18.57 5.08
N LEU A 414 15.62 -17.64 5.12
CA LEU A 414 17.04 -17.95 4.95
C LEU A 414 17.58 -18.83 6.09
N ARG A 415 17.24 -18.55 7.35
CA ARG A 415 17.68 -19.39 8.48
C ARG A 415 17.12 -20.80 8.39
N LEU A 416 15.84 -20.94 8.05
CA LEU A 416 15.22 -22.24 7.85
C LEU A 416 15.86 -23.00 6.68
N LEU A 417 16.19 -22.32 5.57
CA LEU A 417 16.92 -22.94 4.47
C LEU A 417 18.32 -23.43 4.90
N ILE A 418 19.08 -22.62 5.64
CA ILE A 418 20.38 -23.00 6.18
C ILE A 418 20.24 -24.24 7.06
N LEU A 419 19.23 -24.27 7.94
CA LEU A 419 18.95 -25.43 8.79
C LEU A 419 18.56 -26.68 7.98
N THR A 420 17.70 -26.54 6.97
CA THR A 420 17.32 -27.63 6.05
C THR A 420 18.54 -28.20 5.33
N LEU A 421 19.42 -27.36 4.80
CA LEU A 421 20.64 -27.81 4.13
C LEU A 421 21.61 -28.49 5.11
N GLY A 422 21.74 -27.95 6.32
CA GLY A 422 22.51 -28.56 7.40
C GLY A 422 21.98 -29.95 7.79
N ALA A 423 20.66 -30.10 7.89
CA ALA A 423 20.01 -31.37 8.19
C ALA A 423 20.19 -32.39 7.05
N LEU A 424 20.07 -31.98 5.78
CA LEU A 424 20.37 -32.87 4.65
C LEU A 424 21.84 -33.32 4.65
N GLY A 425 22.77 -32.41 4.94
CA GLY A 425 24.20 -32.74 5.06
C GLY A 425 24.51 -33.64 6.27
N ALA A 426 23.68 -33.57 7.32
CA ALA A 426 23.83 -34.40 8.52
C ALA A 426 23.67 -35.90 8.27
N GLU A 427 23.01 -36.27 7.17
CA GLU A 427 22.93 -37.66 6.69
C GLU A 427 24.32 -38.22 6.34
N VAL A 428 25.22 -37.35 5.86
CA VAL A 428 26.61 -37.71 5.56
C VAL A 428 27.47 -37.56 6.82
N HIS A 429 27.34 -36.43 7.51
CA HIS A 429 28.08 -36.18 8.75
C HIS A 429 27.44 -35.07 9.59
N ALA A 430 27.30 -35.29 10.90
CA ALA A 430 26.63 -34.37 11.83
C ALA A 430 27.28 -32.97 11.90
N SER A 431 28.56 -32.83 11.55
CA SER A 431 29.24 -31.52 11.47
C SER A 431 28.57 -30.55 10.51
N SER A 432 27.88 -31.01 9.46
CA SER A 432 27.13 -30.14 8.55
C SER A 432 26.00 -29.38 9.25
N LEU A 433 25.26 -30.06 10.14
CA LEU A 433 24.20 -29.42 10.91
C LEU A 433 24.76 -28.50 12.00
N LEU A 434 25.89 -28.87 12.62
CA LEU A 434 26.59 -28.00 13.57
C LEU A 434 27.06 -26.70 12.87
N ALA A 435 27.65 -26.82 11.68
CA ALA A 435 28.06 -25.67 10.87
C ALA A 435 26.86 -24.80 10.49
N ALA A 436 25.74 -25.39 10.08
CA ALA A 436 24.51 -24.66 9.78
C ALA A 436 23.99 -23.86 11.00
N LEU A 437 23.93 -24.47 12.18
CA LEU A 437 23.56 -23.77 13.41
C LEU A 437 24.53 -22.64 13.76
N ALA A 438 25.84 -22.86 13.60
CA ALA A 438 26.85 -21.84 13.83
C ALA A 438 26.68 -20.64 12.88
N VAL A 439 26.41 -20.89 11.59
CA VAL A 439 26.09 -19.84 10.62
C VAL A 439 24.84 -19.07 11.02
N VAL A 440 23.78 -19.76 11.47
CA VAL A 440 22.56 -19.12 11.98
C VAL A 440 22.86 -18.25 13.21
N ALA A 441 23.66 -18.75 14.15
CA ALA A 441 24.04 -18.01 15.36
C ALA A 441 24.81 -16.72 15.02
N VAL A 442 25.82 -16.81 14.14
CA VAL A 442 26.62 -15.67 13.69
C VAL A 442 25.73 -14.67 12.94
N LEU A 443 24.89 -15.15 12.02
CA LEU A 443 23.96 -14.31 11.25
C LEU A 443 23.01 -13.53 12.17
N CYS A 444 22.37 -14.21 13.13
CA CYS A 444 21.44 -13.56 14.05
C CYS A 444 22.15 -12.55 14.94
N SER A 445 23.32 -12.92 15.49
CA SER A 445 24.12 -12.03 16.33
C SER A 445 24.57 -10.78 15.55
N GLY A 446 25.01 -10.95 14.30
CA GLY A 446 25.37 -9.84 13.41
C GLY A 446 24.19 -8.91 13.13
N ILE A 447 23.01 -9.46 12.82
CA ILE A 447 21.79 -8.66 12.61
C ILE A 447 21.43 -7.87 13.88
N VAL A 448 21.48 -8.51 15.05
CA VAL A 448 21.19 -7.87 16.33
C VAL A 448 22.18 -6.74 16.61
N SER A 449 23.48 -6.95 16.41
CA SER A 449 24.50 -5.92 16.61
C SER A 449 24.28 -4.70 15.70
N VAL A 450 24.00 -4.93 14.41
CA VAL A 450 23.70 -3.83 13.47
C VAL A 450 22.42 -3.10 13.88
N ARG A 451 21.39 -3.82 14.30
CA ARG A 451 20.12 -3.24 14.75
C ARG A 451 20.25 -2.45 16.05
N LEU A 452 21.07 -2.91 16.99
CA LEU A 452 21.37 -2.16 18.20
C LEU A 452 22.09 -0.85 17.86
N GLY A 453 23.07 -0.88 16.95
CA GLY A 453 23.71 0.33 16.44
C GLY A 453 22.71 1.26 15.76
N ALA A 454 21.86 0.75 14.86
CA ALA A 454 20.82 1.54 14.20
C ALA A 454 19.80 2.11 15.20
N SER A 455 19.39 1.34 16.21
CA SER A 455 18.50 1.78 17.28
C SER A 455 19.13 2.82 18.20
N TRP A 456 20.43 2.72 18.47
CA TRP A 456 21.16 3.76 19.20
C TRP A 456 21.13 5.08 18.44
N TRP A 457 21.38 5.05 17.13
CA TRP A 457 21.27 6.24 16.29
C TRP A 457 19.83 6.74 16.16
N ALA A 458 18.84 5.84 16.07
CA ALA A 458 17.43 6.20 15.94
C ALA A 458 16.82 6.73 17.24
N GLY A 459 17.24 6.19 18.40
CA GLY A 459 16.84 6.68 19.71
C GLY A 459 17.58 7.94 20.15
N GLY A 460 18.71 8.24 19.51
CA GLY A 460 19.62 9.31 19.89
C GLY A 460 20.35 9.03 21.22
N PRO A 461 21.55 9.59 21.45
CA PRO A 461 22.01 9.77 22.82
C PRO A 461 21.01 10.70 23.51
N GLY A 462 20.39 10.26 24.61
CA GLY A 462 19.29 11.00 25.25
C GLY A 462 19.63 12.47 25.48
N ALA A 463 18.96 13.36 24.75
CA ALA A 463 18.82 14.80 25.03
C ALA A 463 17.89 15.40 23.96
N ASP A 464 16.92 16.20 24.41
CA ASP A 464 16.03 16.95 23.56
C ASP A 464 16.80 17.65 22.42
N TYR A 465 16.48 17.27 21.18
CA TYR A 465 16.89 17.91 19.93
C TYR A 465 18.40 18.08 19.66
N MET A 466 19.32 17.26 20.18
CA MET A 466 20.76 17.33 19.83
C MET A 466 21.38 18.74 20.02
N GLY A 467 20.87 19.53 20.98
CA GLY A 467 21.29 20.92 21.19
C GLY A 467 20.77 21.91 20.15
N VAL A 468 19.85 21.51 19.27
CA VAL A 468 19.15 22.41 18.35
C VAL A 468 18.16 23.26 19.15
N ARG A 469 18.36 24.58 19.14
CA ARG A 469 17.51 25.56 19.83
C ARG A 469 16.67 26.39 18.86
N ALA A 470 16.94 26.28 17.56
CA ALA A 470 16.13 26.88 16.51
C ALA A 470 16.18 26.06 15.21
N VAL A 471 15.13 26.15 14.40
CA VAL A 471 15.07 25.57 13.06
C VAL A 471 14.77 26.70 12.08
N ALA A 472 15.63 26.87 11.08
CA ALA A 472 15.43 27.80 9.99
C ALA A 472 14.98 27.05 8.74
N PHE A 473 13.85 27.43 8.18
CA PHE A 473 13.30 26.87 6.96
C PHE A 473 13.63 27.78 5.77
N ASP A 474 14.04 27.19 4.66
CA ASP A 474 13.92 27.87 3.38
C ASP A 474 12.44 28.11 3.06
N PHE A 475 12.18 29.18 2.33
CA PHE A 475 10.83 29.57 1.97
C PHE A 475 10.36 28.84 0.72
N ASP A 476 11.08 29.02 -0.39
CA ASP A 476 10.72 28.45 -1.68
C ASP A 476 10.96 26.94 -1.66
N GLY A 477 9.99 26.14 -2.09
CA GLY A 477 10.13 24.68 -2.16
C GLY A 477 10.12 23.92 -0.83
N THR A 478 10.17 24.65 0.29
CA THR A 478 10.16 24.08 1.65
C THR A 478 8.96 24.55 2.48
N VAL A 479 8.65 25.85 2.50
CA VAL A 479 7.45 26.39 3.17
C VAL A 479 6.35 26.66 2.15
N ALA A 480 6.68 27.30 1.04
CA ALA A 480 5.80 27.61 -0.07
C ALA A 480 5.96 26.60 -1.20
N ASP A 481 4.85 26.09 -1.73
CA ASP A 481 4.82 25.30 -2.96
C ASP A 481 4.96 26.24 -4.17
N SER A 482 6.17 26.75 -4.37
CA SER A 482 6.52 27.75 -5.38
C SER A 482 7.42 27.20 -6.49
N MET A 483 8.17 26.12 -6.24
CA MET A 483 9.24 25.67 -7.14
C MET A 483 8.75 25.24 -8.51
N GLY A 484 7.57 24.62 -8.62
CA GLY A 484 7.00 24.26 -9.92
C GLY A 484 6.68 25.50 -10.78
N THR A 485 6.16 26.55 -10.14
CA THR A 485 5.82 27.82 -10.82
C THR A 485 7.07 28.61 -11.18
N LEU A 486 8.03 28.70 -10.27
CA LEU A 486 9.29 29.42 -10.50
C LEU A 486 10.16 28.74 -11.55
N ALA A 487 10.24 27.41 -11.53
CA ALA A 487 10.99 26.65 -12.53
C ALA A 487 10.41 26.81 -13.93
N LYS A 488 9.07 26.83 -14.05
CA LYS A 488 8.41 27.12 -15.33
C LYS A 488 8.71 28.53 -15.82
N LEU A 489 8.60 29.54 -14.96
CA LEU A 489 8.93 30.92 -15.32
C LEU A 489 10.39 31.05 -15.79
N ALA A 490 11.33 30.48 -15.04
CA ALA A 490 12.74 30.51 -15.39
C ALA A 490 12.98 29.81 -16.73
N ALA A 491 12.37 28.65 -16.95
CA ALA A 491 12.48 27.91 -18.20
C ALA A 491 11.95 28.70 -19.40
N ASP A 492 10.80 29.37 -19.26
CA ASP A 492 10.20 30.18 -20.31
C ASP A 492 11.10 31.38 -20.67
N LEU A 493 11.66 32.07 -19.68
CA LEU A 493 12.58 33.20 -19.90
C LEU A 493 13.90 32.76 -20.53
N LEU A 494 14.52 31.70 -20.01
CA LEU A 494 15.77 31.16 -20.56
C LEU A 494 15.58 30.62 -21.99
N SER A 495 14.42 30.03 -22.27
CA SER A 495 14.10 29.57 -23.63
C SER A 495 13.94 30.73 -24.60
N ARG A 496 13.26 31.80 -24.17
CA ARG A 496 12.98 32.96 -25.02
C ARG A 496 14.22 33.83 -25.25
N GLU A 497 14.97 34.11 -24.20
CA GLU A 497 16.05 35.10 -24.22
C GLU A 497 17.43 34.48 -24.49
N CYS A 498 17.64 33.22 -24.11
CA CYS A 498 18.91 32.52 -24.32
C CYS A 498 18.82 31.36 -25.32
N GLY A 499 17.65 31.10 -25.92
CA GLY A 499 17.44 29.99 -26.86
C GLY A 499 17.58 28.59 -26.24
N MET A 500 17.51 28.48 -24.92
CA MET A 500 17.75 27.22 -24.20
C MET A 500 16.53 26.28 -24.31
N PRO A 501 16.70 24.98 -24.57
CA PRO A 501 15.57 24.05 -24.57
C PRO A 501 14.83 24.03 -23.20
N PRO A 502 13.49 24.01 -23.14
CA PRO A 502 12.74 24.14 -21.88
C PRO A 502 13.10 23.09 -20.81
N GLY A 503 13.35 21.84 -21.22
CA GLY A 503 13.77 20.77 -20.31
C GLY A 503 15.17 20.99 -19.73
N GLU A 504 16.09 21.51 -20.54
CA GLU A 504 17.43 21.88 -20.08
C GLU A 504 17.38 23.10 -19.15
N ALA A 505 16.61 24.12 -19.50
CA ALA A 505 16.43 25.32 -18.69
C ALA A 505 15.83 25.01 -17.31
N THR A 506 14.80 24.14 -17.26
CA THR A 506 14.22 23.66 -16.00
C THR A 506 15.26 22.93 -15.16
N SER A 507 16.02 22.00 -15.76
CA SER A 507 17.04 21.23 -15.04
C SER A 507 18.17 22.10 -14.49
N ARG A 508 18.65 23.08 -15.28
CA ARG A 508 19.72 23.99 -14.85
C ARG A 508 19.27 24.94 -13.76
N TYR A 509 18.04 25.46 -13.85
CA TYR A 509 17.44 26.28 -12.81
C TYR A 509 17.33 25.53 -11.47
N LEU A 510 16.77 24.31 -11.49
CA LEU A 510 16.64 23.50 -10.27
C LEU A 510 18.00 23.14 -9.66
N ALA A 511 19.02 22.93 -10.48
CA ALA A 511 20.38 22.62 -10.01
C ALA A 511 21.07 23.81 -9.31
N THR A 512 20.67 25.05 -9.63
CA THR A 512 21.21 26.28 -9.04
C THR A 512 20.26 26.93 -8.03
N ALA A 513 19.10 26.34 -7.78
CA ALA A 513 18.14 26.80 -6.79
C ALA A 513 18.78 27.00 -5.41
N GLY A 514 18.27 28.01 -4.69
CA GLY A 514 18.79 28.44 -3.39
C GLY A 514 19.41 29.84 -3.39
N ASP A 515 19.89 30.33 -4.54
CA ASP A 515 20.36 31.71 -4.74
C ASP A 515 19.27 32.65 -5.27
N ASP A 516 19.55 33.96 -5.30
CA ASP A 516 18.80 34.88 -6.15
C ASP A 516 19.04 34.57 -7.64
N PHE A 517 18.04 34.86 -8.48
CA PHE A 517 18.07 34.40 -9.87
C PHE A 517 19.20 35.04 -10.69
N ARG A 518 19.65 36.25 -10.34
CA ARG A 518 20.77 36.89 -11.05
C ARG A 518 22.07 36.11 -10.82
N THR A 519 22.33 35.68 -9.58
CA THR A 519 23.45 34.81 -9.24
C THR A 519 23.33 33.44 -9.92
N GLN A 520 22.11 32.89 -10.02
CA GLN A 520 21.89 31.64 -10.75
C GLN A 520 22.24 31.76 -12.25
N LEU A 521 21.89 32.88 -12.88
CA LEU A 521 22.15 33.13 -14.30
C LEU A 521 23.65 33.10 -14.66
N ASP A 522 24.54 33.52 -13.76
CA ASP A 522 25.99 33.43 -13.96
C ASP A 522 26.46 31.98 -14.13
N ALA A 523 25.78 31.03 -13.49
CA ALA A 523 26.08 29.60 -13.65
C ALA A 523 25.31 28.96 -14.82
N ILE A 524 24.06 29.40 -15.07
CA ILE A 524 23.18 28.80 -16.07
C ILE A 524 23.59 29.19 -17.50
N ALA A 525 23.86 30.47 -17.73
CA ALA A 525 24.05 31.07 -19.05
C ALA A 525 25.24 32.07 -19.06
N TYR A 526 26.36 31.64 -18.48
CA TYR A 526 27.59 32.43 -18.36
C TYR A 526 27.98 33.14 -19.66
N GLY A 527 28.22 34.45 -19.59
CA GLY A 527 28.70 35.27 -20.72
C GLY A 527 27.61 35.78 -21.67
N HIS A 528 26.33 35.53 -21.39
CA HIS A 528 25.23 36.10 -22.17
C HIS A 528 25.11 37.62 -21.92
N PRO A 529 24.89 38.47 -22.94
CA PRO A 529 24.90 39.93 -22.79
C PRO A 529 23.71 40.50 -22.00
N CYS A 530 22.59 39.77 -21.92
CA CYS A 530 21.33 40.25 -21.34
C CYS A 530 20.97 39.63 -19.97
N LEU A 531 21.93 39.08 -19.21
CA LEU A 531 21.60 38.39 -17.94
C LEU A 531 20.90 39.30 -16.91
N ASP A 532 21.29 40.57 -16.83
CA ASP A 532 20.66 41.54 -15.92
C ASP A 532 19.20 41.81 -16.29
N GLU A 533 18.90 41.94 -17.59
CA GLU A 533 17.55 42.16 -18.09
C GLU A 533 16.65 40.94 -17.84
N ILE A 534 17.20 39.74 -18.03
CA ILE A 534 16.49 38.47 -17.74
C ILE A 534 16.19 38.36 -16.24
N ALA A 535 17.13 38.73 -15.37
CA ALA A 535 16.92 38.74 -13.93
C ALA A 535 15.80 39.71 -13.50
N VAL A 536 15.81 40.92 -14.05
CA VAL A 536 14.76 41.92 -13.80
C VAL A 536 13.38 41.41 -14.26
N ALA A 537 13.31 40.80 -15.44
CA ALA A 537 12.07 40.23 -15.97
C ALA A 537 11.52 39.10 -15.08
N PHE A 538 12.38 38.25 -14.54
CA PHE A 538 12.01 37.18 -13.62
C PHE A 538 11.46 37.73 -12.30
N GLU A 539 12.14 38.70 -11.70
CA GLU A 539 11.73 39.30 -10.42
C GLU A 539 10.44 40.12 -10.53
N ALA A 540 10.18 40.76 -11.69
CA ALA A 540 8.92 41.42 -11.97
C ALA A 540 7.77 40.41 -12.12
N ALA A 541 8.00 39.29 -12.80
CA ALA A 541 6.97 38.26 -13.01
C ALA A 541 6.62 37.49 -11.72
N LYS A 542 7.54 37.40 -10.75
CA LYS A 542 7.30 36.77 -9.44
C LYS A 542 6.14 37.40 -8.66
N GLU A 543 5.95 38.71 -8.72
CA GLU A 543 4.90 39.41 -7.94
C GLU A 543 3.50 38.85 -8.23
N GLY A 544 3.19 38.62 -9.52
CA GLY A 544 1.91 38.06 -9.93
C GLY A 544 1.76 36.57 -9.62
N LEU A 545 2.86 35.81 -9.67
CA LEU A 545 2.84 34.35 -9.52
C LEU A 545 2.79 33.90 -8.06
N MET A 546 3.47 34.62 -7.16
CA MET A 546 3.44 34.34 -5.72
C MET A 546 2.03 34.42 -5.14
N GLY A 547 1.15 35.21 -5.75
CA GLY A 547 -0.26 35.30 -5.38
C GLY A 547 -1.03 33.98 -5.49
N GLY A 548 -0.62 33.07 -6.40
CA GLY A 548 -1.24 31.77 -6.63
C GLY A 548 -0.62 30.62 -5.84
N CYS A 549 0.54 30.83 -5.21
CA CYS A 549 1.23 29.81 -4.44
C CYS A 549 0.54 29.58 -3.08
N ARG A 550 0.65 28.36 -2.56
CA ARG A 550 0.13 27.95 -1.24
C ARG A 550 1.25 27.37 -0.38
N PRO A 551 1.16 27.42 0.95
CA PRO A 551 2.10 26.69 1.78
C PRO A 551 1.87 25.19 1.64
N PHE A 552 2.92 24.39 1.84
CA PHE A 552 2.76 22.95 1.98
C PHE A 552 1.82 22.63 3.14
N ALA A 553 1.05 21.54 3.02
CA ALA A 553 -0.07 21.23 3.93
C ALA A 553 0.38 21.08 5.40
N ASP A 554 1.61 20.64 5.61
CA ASP A 554 2.23 20.38 6.90
C ASP A 554 3.11 21.54 7.42
N ALA A 555 3.52 22.49 6.57
CA ALA A 555 4.43 23.58 6.94
C ALA A 555 3.94 24.37 8.17
N GLY A 556 2.66 24.77 8.17
CA GLY A 556 2.07 25.51 9.28
C GLY A 556 1.93 24.71 10.58
N ALA A 557 1.80 23.38 10.49
CA ALA A 557 1.72 22.48 11.64
C ALA A 557 3.11 22.17 12.21
N ALA A 558 4.11 22.05 11.34
CA ALA A 558 5.51 21.84 11.73
C ALA A 558 6.06 23.05 12.51
N ILE A 559 5.85 24.27 12.00
CA ILE A 559 6.23 25.51 12.69
C ILE A 559 5.57 25.61 14.07
N GLU A 560 4.27 25.32 14.16
CA GLU A 560 3.54 25.35 15.44
C GLU A 560 4.02 24.27 16.42
N ARG A 561 4.41 23.09 15.92
CA ARG A 561 4.96 22.02 16.77
C ARG A 561 6.31 22.42 17.35
N LEU A 562 7.19 23.06 16.57
CA LEU A 562 8.46 23.58 17.05
C LEU A 562 8.25 24.64 18.12
N ARG A 563 7.33 25.59 17.88
CA ARG A 563 6.96 26.61 18.85
C ARG A 563 6.48 26.03 20.18
N ARG A 564 5.67 24.96 20.14
CA ARG A 564 5.21 24.24 21.36
C ARG A 564 6.30 23.48 22.09
N ALA A 565 7.38 23.14 21.39
CA ALA A 565 8.56 22.46 21.93
C ALA A 565 9.65 23.45 22.40
N ASP A 566 9.35 24.75 22.47
CA ASP A 566 10.30 25.82 22.81
C ASP A 566 11.51 25.89 21.85
N VAL A 567 11.31 25.49 20.59
CA VAL A 567 12.30 25.60 19.51
C VAL A 567 11.88 26.73 18.58
N ALA A 568 12.73 27.75 18.41
CA ALA A 568 12.41 28.89 17.56
C ALA A 568 12.34 28.49 16.09
N ALA A 569 11.22 28.74 15.42
CA ALA A 569 11.06 28.51 13.99
C ALA A 569 11.33 29.80 13.20
N LEU A 570 12.26 29.77 12.26
CA LEU A 570 12.67 30.90 11.42
C LEU A 570 12.36 30.58 9.95
N VAL A 571 12.03 31.58 9.14
CA VAL A 571 11.77 31.40 7.69
C VAL A 571 12.64 32.38 6.90
N CYS A 572 13.61 31.89 6.13
CA CYS A 572 14.45 32.69 5.23
C CYS A 572 14.15 32.41 3.77
N SER A 573 14.51 33.36 2.91
CA SER A 573 14.26 33.24 1.48
C SER A 573 15.28 34.01 0.63
N SER A 574 15.46 33.53 -0.61
CA SER A 574 16.06 34.29 -1.71
C SER A 574 15.02 35.06 -2.53
N THR A 575 13.73 34.91 -2.22
CA THR A 575 12.63 35.75 -2.71
C THR A 575 12.55 37.04 -1.89
N ARG A 576 12.17 38.15 -2.55
CA ARG A 576 12.10 39.49 -1.95
C ARG A 576 11.30 39.52 -0.64
N ALA A 577 11.82 40.28 0.32
CA ALA A 577 11.26 40.38 1.67
C ALA A 577 9.78 40.77 1.69
N GLU A 578 9.34 41.66 0.80
CA GLU A 578 7.94 42.08 0.72
C GLU A 578 7.02 40.91 0.37
N LEU A 579 7.38 40.11 -0.64
CA LEU A 579 6.58 38.97 -1.12
C LEU A 579 6.49 37.86 -0.08
N VAL A 580 7.60 37.56 0.58
CA VAL A 580 7.67 36.55 1.65
C VAL A 580 6.82 36.99 2.84
N GLY A 581 6.91 38.28 3.21
CA GLY A 581 6.10 38.88 4.27
C GLY A 581 4.61 38.79 3.99
N GLU A 582 4.16 39.21 2.81
CA GLU A 582 2.76 39.14 2.40
C GLU A 582 2.23 37.70 2.38
N PHE A 583 3.00 36.75 1.86
CA PHE A 583 2.63 35.34 1.85
C PHE A 583 2.48 34.79 3.28
N CYS A 584 3.47 35.03 4.13
CA CYS A 584 3.46 34.53 5.50
C CYS A 584 2.33 35.16 6.33
N GLN A 585 1.97 36.43 6.08
CA GLN A 585 0.82 37.07 6.71
C GLN A 585 -0.49 36.45 6.23
N ARG A 586 -0.67 36.28 4.91
CA ARG A 586 -1.87 35.70 4.30
C ARG A 586 -2.23 34.32 4.86
N TYR A 587 -1.22 33.49 5.11
CA TYR A 587 -1.41 32.11 5.59
C TYR A 587 -1.19 31.96 7.11
N GLY A 588 -1.03 33.06 7.85
CA GLY A 588 -0.88 33.03 9.31
C GLY A 588 0.43 32.40 9.81
N LEU A 589 1.46 32.33 8.97
CA LEU A 589 2.79 31.82 9.33
C LEU A 589 3.60 32.87 10.08
N ALA A 590 3.42 34.16 9.75
CA ALA A 590 4.12 35.26 10.40
C ALA A 590 3.84 35.37 11.91
N GLN A 591 2.68 34.88 12.37
CA GLN A 591 2.31 34.84 13.79
C GLN A 591 2.84 33.60 14.51
N ARG A 592 3.25 32.56 13.77
CA ARG A 592 3.69 31.26 14.29
C ARG A 592 5.20 31.13 14.31
N ALA A 593 5.88 31.71 13.32
CA ALA A 593 7.33 31.78 13.24
C ALA A 593 7.88 32.84 14.21
N ALA A 594 9.05 32.55 14.79
CA ALA A 594 9.79 33.51 15.61
C ALA A 594 10.37 34.66 14.76
N ALA A 595 10.72 34.38 13.50
CA ALA A 595 11.10 35.41 12.53
C ALA A 595 10.84 34.95 11.09
N VAL A 596 10.53 35.91 10.23
CA VAL A 596 10.40 35.74 8.77
C VAL A 596 11.22 36.83 8.10
N ASP A 597 12.07 36.48 7.15
CA ASP A 597 12.90 37.41 6.40
C ASP A 597 13.05 36.93 4.96
N GLY A 598 13.31 37.86 4.06
CA GLY A 598 13.51 37.57 2.66
C GLY A 598 14.66 38.40 2.09
N TRP A 599 14.92 38.20 0.81
CA TRP A 599 16.06 38.75 0.14
C TRP A 599 16.00 40.28 0.02
N ARG A 600 17.14 40.91 0.33
CA ARG A 600 17.51 42.30 0.06
C ARG A 600 18.99 42.35 -0.35
N PRO A 601 19.46 43.38 -1.08
CA PRO A 601 20.85 43.48 -1.51
C PRO A 601 21.88 43.37 -0.37
N ASP A 602 21.55 43.89 0.81
CA ASP A 602 22.38 43.86 2.03
C ASP A 602 22.13 42.62 2.90
N ARG A 603 21.17 41.76 2.52
CA ARG A 603 20.63 40.70 3.38
C ARG A 603 20.36 39.38 2.65
N PRO A 604 21.38 38.73 2.08
CA PRO A 604 21.25 37.39 1.50
C PRO A 604 20.98 36.33 2.58
N LYS A 605 20.52 35.13 2.20
CA LYS A 605 20.18 34.03 3.13
C LYS A 605 21.24 33.77 4.21
N VAL A 606 22.53 33.78 3.85
CA VAL A 606 23.65 33.62 4.80
C VAL A 606 23.65 34.73 5.87
N ALA A 607 23.38 35.98 5.48
CA ALA A 607 23.28 37.10 6.41
C ALA A 607 22.00 37.02 7.26
N GLN A 608 20.88 36.58 6.69
CA GLN A 608 19.63 36.34 7.42
C GLN A 608 19.86 35.34 8.56
N LEU A 609 20.41 34.16 8.26
CA LEU A 609 20.70 33.10 9.23
C LEU A 609 21.65 33.56 10.35
N ARG A 610 22.74 34.28 10.00
CA ARG A 610 23.67 34.83 11.00
C ARG A 610 23.02 35.89 11.88
N SER A 611 22.18 36.75 11.30
CA SER A 611 21.50 37.82 12.03
C SER A 611 20.50 37.27 13.05
N TRP A 612 19.82 36.17 12.73
CA TRP A 612 18.90 35.54 13.67
C TRP A 612 19.61 34.83 14.79
N ALA A 613 20.70 34.10 14.53
CA ALA A 613 21.49 33.51 15.61
C ALA A 613 21.80 34.52 16.72
N ALA A 614 22.20 35.74 16.33
CA ALA A 614 22.38 36.85 17.26
C ALA A 614 21.06 37.35 17.90
N ALA A 615 20.00 37.53 17.11
CA ALA A 615 18.72 38.07 17.57
C ALA A 615 17.95 37.15 18.55
N ILE A 616 18.01 35.83 18.35
CA ILE A 616 17.36 34.84 19.23
C ILE A 616 18.29 34.29 20.33
N GLY A 617 19.54 34.77 20.41
CA GLY A 617 20.49 34.38 21.45
C GLY A 617 20.97 32.92 21.37
N VAL A 618 20.99 32.35 20.17
CA VAL A 618 21.34 30.94 19.91
C VAL A 618 22.66 30.88 19.16
N ALA A 619 23.56 29.98 19.54
CA ALA A 619 24.80 29.78 18.79
C ALA A 619 24.45 29.33 17.35
N PRO A 620 25.14 29.82 16.30
CA PRO A 620 24.82 29.42 14.92
C PRO A 620 24.75 27.90 14.73
N ASN A 621 25.66 27.16 15.36
CA ASN A 621 25.71 25.69 15.29
C ASN A 621 24.60 24.98 16.09
N ASP A 622 23.71 25.71 16.76
CA ASP A 622 22.50 25.18 17.42
C ASP A 622 21.24 25.47 16.57
N ILE A 623 21.42 26.05 15.37
CA ILE A 623 20.35 26.25 14.40
C ILE A 623 20.44 25.15 13.35
N LEU A 624 19.33 24.47 13.08
CA LEU A 624 19.21 23.51 11.98
C LEU A 624 18.59 24.21 10.77
N PHE A 625 19.26 24.18 9.62
CA PHE A 625 18.73 24.71 8.36
C PHE A 625 18.05 23.59 7.54
N VAL A 626 16.81 23.82 7.11
CA VAL A 626 16.00 22.89 6.35
C VAL A 626 15.62 23.53 5.02
N GLY A 627 16.01 22.91 3.91
CA GLY A 627 15.70 23.37 2.56
C GLY A 627 15.58 22.20 1.58
N ASP A 628 15.00 22.43 0.41
CA ASP A 628 14.75 21.44 -0.64
C ASP A 628 15.84 21.43 -1.73
N ALA A 629 16.75 22.41 -1.73
CA ALA A 629 17.80 22.53 -2.72
C ALA A 629 19.16 22.00 -2.24
N VAL A 630 19.94 21.43 -3.16
CA VAL A 630 21.31 20.94 -2.87
C VAL A 630 22.21 22.05 -2.31
N ARG A 631 21.95 23.30 -2.70
CA ARG A 631 22.74 24.47 -2.31
C ARG A 631 22.44 24.97 -0.90
N ASP A 632 21.33 24.56 -0.29
CA ASP A 632 20.98 24.92 1.08
C ASP A 632 22.03 24.41 2.08
N ALA A 633 22.61 23.23 1.83
CA ALA A 633 23.73 22.70 2.62
C ALA A 633 25.01 23.54 2.49
N ALA A 634 25.21 24.26 1.37
CA ALA A 634 26.33 25.19 1.23
C ALA A 634 26.05 26.52 1.95
N ILE A 635 24.81 27.00 1.88
CA ILE A 635 24.33 28.20 2.60
C ILE A 635 24.44 27.99 4.11
N ALA A 636 24.00 26.83 4.61
CA ALA A 636 24.11 26.45 6.02
C ALA A 636 25.56 26.50 6.52
N ARG A 637 26.46 25.83 5.78
CA ARG A 637 27.90 25.81 6.08
C ARG A 637 28.53 27.21 6.04
N ALA A 638 28.15 28.04 5.07
CA ALA A 638 28.62 29.42 4.99
C ALA A 638 28.11 30.27 6.15
N ALA A 639 26.88 30.04 6.63
CA ALA A 639 26.30 30.72 7.78
C ALA A 639 26.82 30.20 9.13
N GLY A 640 27.46 29.02 9.16
CA GLY A 640 27.93 28.37 10.38
C GLY A 640 26.81 27.67 11.16
N VAL A 641 25.71 27.32 10.47
CA VAL A 641 24.57 26.56 11.01
C VAL A 641 24.60 25.10 10.55
N ARG A 642 23.81 24.23 11.18
CA ARG A 642 23.75 22.80 10.88
C ARG A 642 22.92 22.47 9.65
#